data_AF-A0A0J6CH08-F1
#
_entry.id   AF-A0A0J6CH08-F1
#
_cell.length_a   1.000
_cell.length_b   1.000
_cell.length_c   1.000
_cell.angle_alpha   90.00
_cell.angle_beta   90.00
_cell.angle_gamma   90.00
#
_symmetry.space_group_name_H-M   'P 1'
#
loop_
_entity.id
_entity.type
_entity.pdbx_description
1 polymer ?
#
loop_
_entity_poly.entity_id
_entity_poly.type
_entity_poly.pdbx_seq_one_letter_code
_entity_poly.pdbx_strand_id
1 'polypeptide(L)'
;MKRYINSLAVLLLACFIGTSCTDEDAVNGKSKYESGIPVSLSLSFKPDVPDVVTKAGENMDDYKDDVYDITIFAFAENGKVNGIQTYQNENGEKLGTKSGTVTNFSTLSGVNYIYAVANAQTYYYQGLIDQLKGCKDRSDFLTQVATLQQKSIDLVDGRFLMSGVFGPKNIGTETVDLEASKVDIAPEVTKLSGEIKLSRVASSITFNIKVGENSDCTAFTPKSWKVVDVPAVSYLFDQGHDYIGKAGEEGKYYFDSDSALFNQNQTSITFYMTENRKNAAKVDSYLDRMKERPERATYLQLTGVYSGKANKYDENNKKVTDDKVTSEAYVTYYIPLGSATNLTSVTNLGNYETKRNTQYIYNVFVNGVKDIVVEVIEGKETSVAGGDVIYRSDDGASYKLLDAHYEARVLTFKLSDITNKVKLIYGVKTPYTNGYQYDKDAKDIDWVKFLVHTDGKESIKDYPGDNSKEFLTVEELMNKMIEAKSAGKEQTLFNVSKGEDKLLNVTAFIDEYYYENKDWKTFVNKPNREMLLLCTTKNGFDSSVTDATFVLSQRSIQTYYTLDEKAGNIIAVGLEWANETPIRNNAEGIGATSSKNQNGRANMLSNLSGKSWSNVPTMTKDYLVSNTDDNDHFTNGGITLGMANLSPFTACMSRNRSSDGKNKIDESDVKWFLPSIEQYQYMVLGQSGYDQGAYLYPSGRDKSKEENRLHFYSSSVNTDGRNILWAEEGMSTSTNDEYPKDPSNYWQRRHSIRCIRYLGKLEGSETSIVKKDTYRENNVSYDVVRTTYLNNNSIRGSKNSSSLTKHNELEENNKPYEAFAIAKGDIEYNNSCPRGWRIPNQREMSLMYSLYGIGANDASKRYITSTEFSGFPSRMFILSKGGMGVGYISDIPHGMRNYIRCVRDVD
;
A
#
# COMPACT_ATOMS: atom_id res chain seq x y z
N MET A 1 31.74 -101.50 -14.72
CA MET A 1 31.10 -101.78 -16.03
C MET A 1 29.88 -100.87 -16.17
N LYS A 2 29.88 -99.99 -17.20
CA LYS A 2 28.76 -99.36 -17.95
C LYS A 2 27.54 -98.88 -17.14
N ARG A 3 26.99 -97.66 -17.29
CA ARG A 3 27.09 -96.61 -18.31
C ARG A 3 26.30 -95.39 -17.79
N TYR A 4 26.79 -94.18 -18.06
CA TYR A 4 26.01 -92.94 -18.12
C TYR A 4 25.17 -92.89 -19.42
N ILE A 5 24.27 -91.89 -19.50
CA ILE A 5 23.54 -91.29 -20.65
C ILE A 5 22.02 -91.44 -20.45
N ASN A 6 21.15 -90.43 -20.53
CA ASN A 6 21.20 -88.96 -20.61
C ASN A 6 19.75 -88.46 -20.72
N SER A 7 19.56 -87.18 -20.36
CA SER A 7 18.56 -86.25 -20.92
C SER A 7 17.11 -86.23 -20.40
N LEU A 8 16.91 -85.23 -19.53
CA LEU A 8 16.01 -84.08 -19.68
C LEU A 8 14.48 -84.28 -19.74
N ALA A 9 13.85 -83.51 -18.83
CA ALA A 9 12.54 -82.89 -18.96
C ALA A 9 11.37 -83.86 -18.65
N VAL A 10 10.38 -83.56 -17.81
CA VAL A 10 9.56 -82.36 -17.73
C VAL A 10 8.71 -82.50 -16.45
N LEU A 11 8.31 -81.36 -15.88
CA LEU A 11 7.20 -81.15 -14.92
C LEU A 11 7.43 -81.49 -13.44
N LEU A 12 7.61 -80.41 -12.66
CA LEU A 12 6.76 -80.06 -11.51
C LEU A 12 5.97 -81.21 -10.87
N LEU A 13 6.37 -81.62 -9.67
CA LEU A 13 5.39 -81.80 -8.59
C LEU A 13 6.03 -81.67 -7.21
N ALA A 14 5.52 -80.66 -6.49
CA ALA A 14 5.26 -80.67 -5.05
C ALA A 14 6.43 -80.67 -4.04
N CYS A 15 6.78 -79.45 -3.61
CA CYS A 15 6.51 -78.93 -2.26
C CYS A 15 6.94 -79.72 -0.99
N PHE A 16 7.82 -79.04 -0.22
CA PHE A 16 8.12 -79.13 1.23
C PHE A 16 8.83 -80.42 1.71
N ILE A 17 9.89 -80.40 2.54
CA ILE A 17 10.15 -79.70 3.82
C ILE A 17 11.70 -79.55 4.02
N GLY A 18 12.11 -78.54 4.83
CA GLY A 18 13.51 -78.11 5.14
C GLY A 18 14.44 -79.15 5.78
N THR A 19 15.67 -78.86 6.22
CA THR A 19 16.33 -77.65 6.76
C THR A 19 17.85 -77.86 6.75
N SER A 20 18.67 -76.81 6.56
CA SER A 20 19.77 -76.47 7.49
C SER A 20 20.50 -75.19 7.06
N CYS A 21 20.56 -74.25 8.00
CA CYS A 21 21.36 -73.03 7.97
C CYS A 21 22.86 -73.31 7.82
N THR A 22 23.56 -72.38 7.19
CA THR A 22 24.83 -71.85 7.70
C THR A 22 24.85 -70.35 7.44
N ASP A 23 24.71 -69.58 8.53
CA ASP A 23 25.13 -68.18 8.62
C ASP A 23 26.66 -68.13 8.68
N GLU A 24 27.27 -67.27 7.89
CA GLU A 24 28.46 -66.51 8.27
C GLU A 24 28.41 -65.16 7.54
N ASP A 25 28.05 -64.11 8.26
CA ASP A 25 28.73 -62.81 8.19
C ASP A 25 28.26 -61.93 9.35
N ALA A 26 28.90 -62.13 10.51
CA ALA A 26 28.96 -61.17 11.58
C ALA A 26 30.24 -60.34 11.40
N VAL A 27 30.10 -59.04 11.09
CA VAL A 27 30.90 -57.90 11.58
C VAL A 27 30.37 -56.63 10.88
N ASN A 28 29.27 -56.11 11.42
CA ASN A 28 28.92 -54.68 11.57
C ASN A 28 27.43 -54.62 11.92
N GLY A 29 27.12 -54.30 13.18
CA GLY A 29 25.77 -54.29 13.71
C GLY A 29 24.81 -53.42 12.91
N LYS A 30 23.89 -54.07 12.18
CA LYS A 30 22.59 -53.52 11.81
C LYS A 30 21.55 -54.57 12.15
N SER A 31 20.85 -54.39 13.25
CA SER A 31 19.57 -55.06 13.46
C SER A 31 18.59 -54.50 12.42
N LYS A 32 18.58 -55.07 11.21
CA LYS A 32 17.48 -54.83 10.26
C LYS A 32 16.25 -55.48 10.88
N TYR A 33 15.34 -54.67 11.38
CA TYR A 33 14.08 -55.16 11.91
C TYR A 33 13.26 -55.86 10.81
N GLU A 34 12.42 -56.82 11.19
CA GLU A 34 11.51 -57.46 10.25
C GLU A 34 10.63 -56.40 9.59
N SER A 35 10.65 -56.35 8.25
CA SER A 35 9.95 -55.33 7.47
C SER A 35 8.48 -55.73 7.27
N GLY A 36 7.56 -54.76 7.40
CA GLY A 36 6.17 -54.94 6.98
C GLY A 36 5.14 -55.17 8.11
N ILE A 37 5.52 -55.03 9.38
CA ILE A 37 4.60 -55.08 10.51
C ILE A 37 4.00 -53.68 10.73
N PRO A 38 2.67 -53.51 10.86
CA PRO A 38 2.07 -52.20 11.16
C PRO A 38 2.58 -51.59 12.47
N VAL A 39 2.94 -50.30 12.43
CA VAL A 39 3.46 -49.53 13.56
C VAL A 39 2.72 -48.18 13.64
N SER A 40 2.45 -47.73 14.87
CA SER A 40 1.81 -46.44 15.17
C SER A 40 2.74 -45.55 15.99
N LEU A 41 3.20 -44.44 15.41
CA LEU A 41 4.26 -43.60 15.96
C LEU A 41 3.73 -42.26 16.50
N SER A 42 4.41 -41.75 17.53
CA SER A 42 4.42 -40.32 17.84
C SER A 42 5.69 -39.68 17.28
N LEU A 43 5.54 -38.61 16.51
CA LEU A 43 6.63 -37.91 15.84
C LEU A 43 6.65 -36.45 16.29
N SER A 44 7.80 -36.02 16.81
CA SER A 44 8.05 -34.62 17.13
C SER A 44 8.47 -33.84 15.88
N PHE A 45 8.13 -32.56 15.83
CA PHE A 45 8.55 -31.65 14.77
C PHE A 45 9.05 -30.32 15.35
N LYS A 46 9.90 -29.65 14.58
CA LYS A 46 10.52 -28.37 14.94
C LYS A 46 10.77 -27.53 13.67
N PRO A 47 10.14 -26.35 13.55
CA PRO A 47 10.55 -25.34 12.58
C PRO A 47 12.00 -24.90 12.81
N ASP A 48 12.77 -24.84 11.72
CA ASP A 48 14.11 -24.29 11.67
C ASP A 48 14.02 -22.82 11.30
N VAL A 49 14.36 -21.96 12.24
CA VAL A 49 14.02 -20.55 12.15
C VAL A 49 15.22 -19.69 12.52
N PRO A 50 15.62 -18.73 11.67
CA PRO A 50 16.64 -17.75 12.04
C PRO A 50 16.20 -16.87 13.22
N ASP A 51 17.15 -16.47 14.06
CA ASP A 51 16.94 -15.47 15.12
C ASP A 51 16.42 -14.16 14.52
N VAL A 52 15.42 -13.54 15.18
CA VAL A 52 14.75 -12.34 14.68
C VAL A 52 14.97 -11.16 15.60
N VAL A 53 15.12 -9.98 14.99
CA VAL A 53 14.88 -8.69 15.63
C VAL A 53 13.46 -8.26 15.25
N THR A 54 12.52 -8.34 16.18
CA THR A 54 11.13 -7.96 15.93
C THR A 54 11.00 -6.44 15.78
N LYS A 55 10.12 -6.01 14.87
CA LYS A 55 9.60 -4.64 14.80
C LYS A 55 8.13 -4.67 15.20
N ALA A 56 7.61 -3.58 15.77
CA ALA A 56 6.18 -3.43 16.04
C ALA A 56 5.39 -3.26 14.72
N GLY A 57 4.32 -4.04 14.53
CA GLY A 57 3.39 -3.95 13.38
C GLY A 57 3.04 -5.30 12.77
N GLU A 58 2.25 -5.29 11.68
CA GLU A 58 1.96 -6.46 10.84
C GLU A 58 3.26 -7.00 10.25
N ASN A 59 3.76 -8.08 10.84
CA ASN A 59 4.94 -8.78 10.37
C ASN A 59 4.67 -10.28 10.44
N MET A 60 4.61 -10.93 9.29
CA MET A 60 4.35 -12.38 9.27
C MET A 60 5.51 -13.15 9.90
N ASP A 61 6.70 -12.55 9.99
CA ASP A 61 7.80 -13.16 10.74
C ASP A 61 7.49 -13.38 12.24
N ASP A 62 6.38 -12.84 12.78
CA ASP A 62 5.89 -13.20 14.13
C ASP A 62 5.24 -14.60 14.19
N TYR A 63 4.74 -15.10 13.05
CA TYR A 63 4.08 -16.41 12.88
C TYR A 63 5.02 -17.46 12.29
N LYS A 64 6.29 -17.10 12.13
CA LYS A 64 7.31 -17.84 11.41
C LYS A 64 7.61 -19.23 11.99
N ASP A 65 7.25 -19.45 13.26
CA ASP A 65 7.45 -20.69 14.04
C ASP A 65 6.14 -21.50 14.21
N ASP A 66 5.02 -21.03 13.67
CA ASP A 66 3.70 -21.63 13.90
C ASP A 66 3.39 -22.70 12.85
N VAL A 67 2.83 -23.83 13.33
CA VAL A 67 2.39 -24.95 12.51
C VAL A 67 0.91 -25.18 12.75
N TYR A 68 0.08 -25.01 11.72
CA TYR A 68 -1.38 -25.15 11.75
C TYR A 68 -1.86 -26.50 11.21
N ASP A 69 -1.16 -27.02 10.21
CA ASP A 69 -1.38 -28.35 9.66
C ASP A 69 -0.05 -28.99 9.28
N ILE A 70 0.02 -30.31 9.31
CA ILE A 70 1.18 -31.07 8.85
C ILE A 70 0.74 -32.38 8.22
N THR A 71 1.27 -32.68 7.04
CA THR A 71 1.12 -34.00 6.38
C THR A 71 2.45 -34.71 6.40
N ILE A 72 2.47 -35.92 6.96
CA ILE A 72 3.66 -36.77 7.07
C ILE A 72 3.58 -37.87 6.02
N PHE A 73 4.71 -38.14 5.38
CA PHE A 73 4.90 -39.15 4.35
C PHE A 73 6.03 -40.11 4.78
N ALA A 74 5.77 -41.41 4.75
CA ALA A 74 6.77 -42.45 4.96
C ALA A 74 6.91 -43.28 3.68
N PHE A 75 8.15 -43.51 3.24
CA PHE A 75 8.49 -44.35 2.10
C PHE A 75 9.38 -45.52 2.53
N ALA A 76 9.15 -46.71 2.01
CA ALA A 76 10.02 -47.87 2.20
C ALA A 76 11.40 -47.68 1.53
N GLU A 77 12.36 -48.57 1.85
CA GLU A 77 13.68 -48.60 1.20
C GLU A 77 13.62 -48.73 -0.33
N ASN A 78 12.58 -49.38 -0.87
CA ASN A 78 12.35 -49.50 -2.31
C ASN A 78 11.63 -48.29 -2.94
N GLY A 79 11.39 -47.22 -2.16
CA GLY A 79 10.74 -45.99 -2.59
C GLY A 79 9.21 -45.99 -2.57
N LYS A 80 8.54 -47.12 -2.30
CA LYS A 80 7.06 -47.16 -2.23
C LYS A 80 6.53 -46.48 -0.97
N VAL A 81 5.32 -45.94 -1.04
CA VAL A 81 4.64 -45.34 0.10
C VAL A 81 4.30 -46.40 1.16
N ASN A 82 4.73 -46.16 2.40
CA ASN A 82 4.41 -46.95 3.60
C ASN A 82 3.35 -46.28 4.50
N GLY A 83 3.22 -44.95 4.46
CA GLY A 83 2.24 -44.23 5.28
C GLY A 83 2.09 -42.77 4.87
N ILE A 84 0.85 -42.27 4.92
CA ILE A 84 0.53 -40.84 4.73
C ILE A 84 -0.55 -40.44 5.72
N GLN A 85 -0.34 -39.35 6.44
CA GLN A 85 -1.35 -38.83 7.37
C GLN A 85 -1.28 -37.32 7.51
N THR A 86 -2.45 -36.66 7.52
CA THR A 86 -2.59 -35.22 7.72
C THR A 86 -3.14 -34.94 9.12
N TYR A 87 -2.53 -34.00 9.82
CA TYR A 87 -2.91 -33.54 11.14
C TYR A 87 -3.31 -32.06 11.09
N GLN A 88 -4.39 -31.71 11.78
CA GLN A 88 -4.94 -30.34 11.90
C GLN A 88 -5.96 -30.31 13.06
N ASN A 89 -6.14 -29.16 13.70
CA ASN A 89 -7.21 -28.97 14.69
C ASN A 89 -8.52 -28.56 14.01
N GLU A 90 -9.67 -28.99 14.55
CA GLU A 90 -10.99 -28.74 13.95
C GLU A 90 -11.39 -27.26 13.94
N ASN A 91 -10.98 -26.52 14.97
CA ASN A 91 -11.17 -25.08 15.14
C ASN A 91 -10.13 -24.22 14.38
N GLY A 92 -9.18 -24.84 13.68
CA GLY A 92 -8.12 -24.15 12.95
C GLY A 92 -7.00 -23.59 13.83
N GLU A 93 -6.96 -23.95 15.11
CA GLU A 93 -5.84 -23.62 16.01
C GLU A 93 -4.54 -24.30 15.58
N LYS A 94 -3.42 -23.70 15.98
CA LYS A 94 -2.09 -24.25 15.73
C LYS A 94 -1.86 -25.59 16.43
N LEU A 95 -1.17 -26.51 15.75
CA LEU A 95 -0.64 -27.77 16.30
C LEU A 95 0.55 -27.53 17.23
N GLY A 96 1.28 -26.43 17.04
CA GLY A 96 2.42 -26.05 17.88
C GLY A 96 3.08 -24.74 17.44
N THR A 97 3.88 -24.18 18.34
CA THR A 97 4.77 -23.02 18.10
C THR A 97 6.17 -23.43 18.50
N LYS A 98 7.16 -23.17 17.64
CA LYS A 98 8.59 -23.57 17.79
C LYS A 98 8.85 -25.08 17.82
N SER A 99 7.89 -25.88 18.26
CA SER A 99 7.91 -27.33 18.23
C SER A 99 6.51 -27.90 18.46
N GLY A 100 6.31 -29.17 18.15
CA GLY A 100 5.11 -29.90 18.51
C GLY A 100 5.28 -31.41 18.35
N THR A 101 4.22 -32.16 18.56
CA THR A 101 4.21 -33.62 18.39
C THR A 101 2.88 -34.05 17.83
N VAL A 102 2.91 -34.89 16.80
CA VAL A 102 1.73 -35.60 16.30
C VAL A 102 1.79 -37.05 16.77
N THR A 103 0.63 -37.63 17.04
CA THR A 103 0.50 -38.99 17.55
C THR A 103 -0.22 -39.88 16.54
N ASN A 104 -0.13 -41.20 16.73
CA ASN A 104 -0.84 -42.19 15.93
C ASN A 104 -0.54 -42.12 14.42
N PHE A 105 0.71 -41.86 14.04
CA PHE A 105 1.16 -41.95 12.66
C PHE A 105 1.33 -43.40 12.23
N SER A 106 0.49 -43.87 11.30
CA SER A 106 0.52 -45.25 10.81
C SER A 106 1.57 -45.47 9.73
N THR A 107 2.46 -46.46 9.93
CA THR A 107 3.49 -46.90 8.96
C THR A 107 3.82 -48.39 9.16
N LEU A 108 4.90 -48.89 8.53
CA LEU A 108 5.40 -50.26 8.67
C LEU A 108 6.80 -50.30 9.32
N SER A 109 7.10 -51.36 10.06
CA SER A 109 8.43 -51.67 10.58
C SER A 109 9.45 -51.91 9.45
N GLY A 110 10.73 -51.80 9.77
CA GLY A 110 11.86 -51.83 8.84
C GLY A 110 12.30 -50.43 8.40
N VAL A 111 13.11 -50.37 7.34
CA VAL A 111 13.70 -49.12 6.83
C VAL A 111 12.64 -48.23 6.18
N ASN A 112 12.52 -47.00 6.69
CA ASN A 112 11.63 -45.97 6.20
C ASN A 112 12.39 -44.65 5.96
N TYR A 113 11.89 -43.85 5.02
CA TYR A 113 12.25 -42.46 4.81
C TYR A 113 11.06 -41.58 5.19
N ILE A 114 11.20 -40.73 6.22
CA ILE A 114 10.10 -39.91 6.73
C ILE A 114 10.28 -38.44 6.37
N TYR A 115 9.27 -37.88 5.70
CA TYR A 115 9.17 -36.49 5.27
C TYR A 115 7.92 -35.83 5.81
N ALA A 116 7.90 -34.50 5.86
CA ALA A 116 6.70 -33.75 6.19
C ALA A 116 6.56 -32.47 5.38
N VAL A 117 5.31 -32.03 5.26
CA VAL A 117 4.90 -30.78 4.64
C VAL A 117 3.91 -30.11 5.57
N ALA A 118 4.22 -28.90 6.02
CA ALA A 118 3.42 -28.17 7.00
C ALA A 118 2.85 -26.88 6.41
N ASN A 119 1.72 -26.43 6.95
CA ASN A 119 1.01 -25.21 6.54
C ASN A 119 0.64 -25.18 5.05
N ALA A 120 0.29 -26.34 4.49
CA ALA A 120 -0.07 -26.45 3.07
C ALA A 120 -1.57 -26.28 2.84
N GLN A 121 -2.40 -26.37 3.89
CA GLN A 121 -3.84 -26.13 3.79
C GLN A 121 -4.16 -24.64 3.83
N THR A 122 -3.84 -23.95 2.74
CA THR A 122 -4.10 -22.52 2.52
C THR A 122 -4.56 -22.28 1.08
N TYR A 123 -5.19 -21.12 0.82
CA TYR A 123 -5.53 -20.68 -0.53
C TYR A 123 -4.29 -20.45 -1.41
N TYR A 124 -3.11 -20.19 -0.83
CA TYR A 124 -1.88 -20.03 -1.60
C TYR A 124 -1.41 -21.31 -2.31
N TYR A 125 -1.69 -22.49 -1.74
CA TYR A 125 -1.17 -23.78 -2.20
C TYR A 125 -2.28 -24.84 -2.33
N GLN A 126 -3.47 -24.44 -2.79
CA GLN A 126 -4.58 -25.37 -2.99
C GLN A 126 -4.18 -26.55 -3.89
N GLY A 127 -4.62 -27.75 -3.52
CA GLY A 127 -4.32 -28.98 -4.26
C GLY A 127 -2.92 -29.56 -4.02
N LEU A 128 -1.99 -28.84 -3.37
CA LEU A 128 -0.63 -29.32 -3.14
C LEU A 128 -0.60 -30.65 -2.40
N ILE A 129 -1.35 -30.80 -1.30
CA ILE A 129 -1.36 -32.06 -0.54
C ILE A 129 -1.93 -33.22 -1.37
N ASP A 130 -2.93 -32.98 -2.22
CA ASP A 130 -3.51 -34.02 -3.08
C ASP A 130 -2.54 -34.43 -4.19
N GLN A 131 -1.81 -33.47 -4.77
CA GLN A 131 -0.69 -33.72 -5.69
C GLN A 131 0.39 -34.61 -5.02
N LEU A 132 0.78 -34.30 -3.78
CA LEU A 132 1.78 -35.06 -3.05
C LEU A 132 1.30 -36.48 -2.69
N LYS A 133 0.03 -36.65 -2.33
CA LYS A 133 -0.59 -37.96 -2.11
C LYS A 133 -0.65 -38.82 -3.37
N GLY A 134 -0.68 -38.18 -4.54
CA GLY A 134 -0.69 -38.85 -5.85
C GLY A 134 0.69 -39.30 -6.35
N CYS A 135 1.78 -38.97 -5.65
CA CYS A 135 3.14 -39.35 -6.06
C CYS A 135 3.32 -40.88 -6.06
N LYS A 136 3.98 -41.40 -7.10
CA LYS A 136 4.14 -42.85 -7.30
C LYS A 136 5.11 -43.47 -6.30
N ASP A 137 6.20 -42.77 -6.01
CA ASP A 137 7.29 -43.19 -5.16
C ASP A 137 8.03 -41.99 -4.57
N ARG A 138 9.04 -42.27 -3.73
CA ARG A 138 9.91 -41.26 -3.11
C ARG A 138 10.59 -40.35 -4.15
N SER A 139 11.01 -40.89 -5.28
CA SER A 139 11.72 -40.11 -6.30
C SER A 139 10.79 -39.08 -6.93
N ASP A 140 9.57 -39.48 -7.26
CA ASP A 140 8.53 -38.59 -7.76
C ASP A 140 8.21 -37.48 -6.74
N PHE A 141 8.02 -37.87 -5.47
CA PHE A 141 7.74 -36.95 -4.36
C PHE A 141 8.83 -35.88 -4.15
N LEU A 142 10.11 -36.26 -4.21
CA LEU A 142 11.22 -35.32 -3.98
C LEU A 142 11.40 -34.29 -5.09
N THR A 143 10.83 -34.53 -6.28
CA THR A 143 10.86 -33.60 -7.42
C THR A 143 9.66 -32.65 -7.47
N GLN A 144 8.71 -32.78 -6.54
CA GLN A 144 7.50 -31.97 -6.53
C GLN A 144 7.78 -30.50 -6.21
N VAL A 145 7.01 -29.63 -6.84
CA VAL A 145 7.06 -28.18 -6.67
C VAL A 145 5.83 -27.67 -5.96
N ALA A 146 5.99 -26.57 -5.23
CA ALA A 146 4.92 -25.76 -4.70
C ALA A 146 4.67 -24.58 -5.64
N THR A 147 3.45 -24.46 -6.15
CA THR A 147 3.03 -23.38 -7.05
C THR A 147 2.01 -22.49 -6.34
N LEU A 148 2.30 -21.19 -6.29
CA LEU A 148 1.37 -20.18 -5.79
C LEU A 148 0.13 -20.11 -6.68
N GLN A 149 -1.02 -20.50 -6.13
CA GLN A 149 -2.32 -20.34 -6.77
C GLN A 149 -2.81 -18.89 -6.68
N GLN A 150 -2.41 -18.19 -5.62
CA GLN A 150 -2.60 -16.74 -5.46
C GLN A 150 -1.25 -16.05 -5.59
N LYS A 151 -1.08 -15.24 -6.64
CA LYS A 151 0.14 -14.47 -6.94
C LYS A 151 0.22 -13.22 -6.04
N SER A 152 0.55 -13.43 -4.77
CA SER A 152 0.69 -12.36 -3.77
C SER A 152 1.99 -12.52 -2.97
N ILE A 153 2.43 -11.40 -2.39
CA ILE A 153 3.66 -11.25 -1.63
C ILE A 153 3.41 -10.92 -0.14
N ASP A 154 2.16 -10.91 0.33
CA ASP A 154 1.78 -10.40 1.65
C ASP A 154 1.61 -11.49 2.74
N LEU A 155 1.26 -12.72 2.33
CA LEU A 155 0.99 -13.87 3.21
C LEU A 155 -0.01 -13.56 4.36
N VAL A 156 -1.23 -13.15 4.00
CA VAL A 156 -2.24 -12.56 4.91
C VAL A 156 -2.73 -13.48 6.05
N ASP A 157 -2.51 -14.79 5.92
CA ASP A 157 -2.91 -15.81 6.90
C ASP A 157 -1.78 -16.20 7.87
N GLY A 158 -0.56 -15.67 7.67
CA GLY A 158 0.62 -15.99 8.47
C GLY A 158 1.11 -17.44 8.31
N ARG A 159 0.62 -18.20 7.32
CA ARG A 159 0.92 -19.64 7.17
C ARG A 159 2.08 -19.87 6.20
N PHE A 160 3.30 -19.90 6.73
CA PHE A 160 4.48 -20.24 5.93
C PHE A 160 4.47 -21.73 5.56
N LEU A 161 4.39 -22.04 4.26
CA LEU A 161 4.63 -23.40 3.76
C LEU A 161 6.03 -23.85 4.17
N MET A 162 6.10 -25.02 4.81
CA MET A 162 7.36 -25.64 5.21
C MET A 162 7.45 -27.07 4.69
N SER A 163 8.66 -27.52 4.42
CA SER A 163 8.97 -28.91 4.12
C SER A 163 10.08 -29.40 5.06
N GLY A 164 10.10 -30.70 5.34
CA GLY A 164 11.03 -31.21 6.32
C GLY A 164 11.34 -32.69 6.20
N VAL A 165 12.47 -33.06 6.81
CA VAL A 165 12.96 -34.43 6.93
C VAL A 165 13.01 -34.82 8.40
N PHE A 166 12.66 -36.07 8.69
CA PHE A 166 12.94 -36.65 10.00
C PHE A 166 14.46 -36.86 10.16
N GLY A 167 15.00 -36.67 11.36
CA GLY A 167 16.41 -36.98 11.61
C GLY A 167 16.81 -36.81 13.07
N PRO A 168 18.06 -37.11 13.43
CA PRO A 168 18.64 -36.77 14.73
C PRO A 168 18.40 -35.30 15.11
N LYS A 169 18.17 -35.04 16.40
CA LYS A 169 17.84 -33.70 16.92
C LYS A 169 18.90 -32.61 16.63
N ASN A 170 20.14 -33.00 16.32
CA ASN A 170 21.30 -32.12 16.14
C ASN A 170 21.80 -32.00 14.68
N ILE A 171 21.03 -32.40 13.67
CA ILE A 171 21.41 -32.13 12.27
C ILE A 171 21.39 -30.61 12.02
N GLY A 172 22.52 -30.06 11.57
CA GLY A 172 22.63 -28.66 11.12
C GLY A 172 21.90 -28.44 9.80
N THR A 173 21.35 -27.25 9.58
CA THR A 173 20.32 -26.98 8.56
C THR A 173 20.85 -26.33 7.28
N GLU A 174 22.17 -26.21 7.12
CA GLU A 174 22.76 -25.51 5.98
C GLU A 174 22.65 -26.27 4.64
N THR A 175 22.31 -27.56 4.68
CA THR A 175 21.86 -28.37 3.53
C THR A 175 20.98 -29.51 4.04
N VAL A 176 19.75 -29.66 3.51
CA VAL A 176 18.89 -30.80 3.83
C VAL A 176 19.51 -32.05 3.20
N ASP A 177 20.20 -32.86 3.99
CA ASP A 177 20.56 -34.22 3.58
C ASP A 177 19.27 -35.05 3.48
N LEU A 178 18.75 -35.19 2.26
CA LEU A 178 17.52 -35.94 1.98
C LEU A 178 17.63 -37.43 2.32
N GLU A 179 18.85 -37.96 2.52
CA GLU A 179 19.10 -39.31 2.99
C GLU A 179 19.12 -39.40 4.53
N ALA A 180 19.25 -38.28 5.25
CA ALA A 180 19.16 -38.24 6.71
C ALA A 180 17.75 -38.62 7.24
N SER A 181 16.74 -38.68 6.37
CA SER A 181 15.39 -39.16 6.69
C SER A 181 15.28 -40.67 6.85
N LYS A 182 16.35 -41.42 6.55
CA LYS A 182 16.40 -42.87 6.71
C LYS A 182 16.38 -43.27 8.19
N VAL A 183 15.37 -44.03 8.58
CA VAL A 183 15.19 -44.58 9.93
C VAL A 183 14.81 -46.05 9.85
N ASP A 184 15.41 -46.89 10.70
CA ASP A 184 15.05 -48.30 10.84
C ASP A 184 14.08 -48.47 12.02
N ILE A 185 12.85 -48.87 11.73
CA ILE A 185 11.72 -48.86 12.68
C ILE A 185 11.51 -50.26 13.25
N ALA A 186 11.65 -50.41 14.56
CA ALA A 186 11.41 -51.66 15.25
C ALA A 186 9.91 -52.04 15.27
N PRO A 187 9.55 -53.35 15.29
CA PRO A 187 8.21 -53.77 15.60
C PRO A 187 7.82 -53.26 17.00
N GLU A 188 6.56 -52.86 17.19
CA GLU A 188 6.02 -52.38 18.48
C GLU A 188 6.53 -51.02 19.01
N VAL A 189 7.44 -50.33 18.30
CA VAL A 189 7.90 -49.00 18.72
C VAL A 189 6.79 -47.97 18.59
N THR A 190 6.64 -47.09 19.58
CA THR A 190 5.60 -46.04 19.58
C THR A 190 6.16 -44.62 19.50
N LYS A 191 7.49 -44.45 19.64
CA LYS A 191 8.19 -43.16 19.59
C LYS A 191 9.59 -43.33 18.99
N LEU A 192 10.01 -42.36 18.19
CA LEU A 192 11.38 -42.29 17.68
C LEU A 192 12.17 -41.20 18.42
N SER A 193 13.50 -41.35 18.49
CA SER A 193 14.39 -40.43 19.22
C SER A 193 14.71 -39.13 18.47
N GLY A 194 14.46 -39.09 17.17
CA GLY A 194 14.64 -37.93 16.29
C GLY A 194 13.45 -36.97 16.28
N GLU A 195 13.50 -36.00 15.36
CA GLU A 195 12.42 -35.07 15.09
C GLU A 195 12.40 -34.66 13.61
N ILE A 196 11.25 -34.16 13.16
CA ILE A 196 11.07 -33.58 11.83
C ILE A 196 11.54 -32.13 11.87
N LYS A 197 12.59 -31.80 11.12
CA LYS A 197 13.07 -30.43 10.96
C LYS A 197 12.35 -29.79 9.77
N LEU A 198 11.60 -28.73 10.01
CA LEU A 198 10.79 -28.04 9.00
C LEU A 198 11.47 -26.73 8.58
N SER A 199 11.76 -26.55 7.30
CA SER A 199 12.31 -25.30 6.75
C SER A 199 11.29 -24.64 5.85
N ARG A 200 11.19 -23.32 5.89
CA ARG A 200 10.26 -22.57 5.03
C ARG A 200 10.68 -22.69 3.56
N VAL A 201 9.69 -22.74 2.67
CA VAL A 201 9.91 -22.62 1.23
C VAL A 201 10.12 -21.14 0.84
N ALA A 202 9.48 -20.22 1.57
CA ALA A 202 9.61 -18.79 1.36
C ALA A 202 10.73 -18.15 2.20
N SER A 203 11.08 -16.93 1.81
CA SER A 203 11.98 -15.99 2.48
C SER A 203 11.22 -14.70 2.80
N SER A 204 11.72 -13.91 3.75
CA SER A 204 11.20 -12.58 4.04
C SER A 204 12.20 -11.51 3.64
N ILE A 205 11.72 -10.47 2.95
CA ILE A 205 12.52 -9.38 2.44
C ILE A 205 11.98 -8.08 3.03
N THR A 206 12.79 -7.40 3.83
CA THR A 206 12.46 -6.12 4.43
C THR A 206 13.34 -5.02 3.85
N PHE A 207 12.71 -3.94 3.40
CA PHE A 207 13.39 -2.69 3.05
C PHE A 207 13.14 -1.64 4.13
N ASN A 208 14.21 -1.03 4.62
CA ASN A 208 14.19 0.12 5.52
C ASN A 208 14.67 1.35 4.75
N ILE A 209 13.79 2.32 4.55
CA ILE A 209 14.07 3.51 3.76
C ILE A 209 14.35 4.66 4.72
N LYS A 210 15.53 5.26 4.60
CA LYS A 210 15.98 6.35 5.46
C LYS A 210 16.71 7.42 4.64
N VAL A 211 16.69 8.62 5.16
CA VAL A 211 17.63 9.67 4.73
C VAL A 211 19.02 9.31 5.25
N GLY A 212 20.06 9.46 4.43
CA GLY A 212 21.44 9.18 4.83
C GLY A 212 21.99 10.23 5.80
N GLU A 213 22.83 9.79 6.74
CA GLU A 213 23.53 10.70 7.66
C GLU A 213 24.54 11.58 6.90
N ASN A 214 24.62 12.86 7.27
CA ASN A 214 25.52 13.85 6.64
C ASN A 214 25.38 13.90 5.10
N SER A 215 24.18 13.64 4.59
CA SER A 215 23.91 13.58 3.16
C SER A 215 23.32 14.89 2.61
N ASP A 216 23.18 14.98 1.29
CA ASP A 216 22.54 16.13 0.64
C ASP A 216 21.01 16.08 0.73
N CYS A 217 20.47 14.92 1.07
CA CYS A 217 19.04 14.73 1.31
C CYS A 217 18.66 15.25 2.70
N THR A 218 17.69 16.16 2.78
CA THR A 218 17.12 16.62 4.05
C THR A 218 15.81 15.93 4.38
N ALA A 219 15.03 15.56 3.36
CA ALA A 219 13.80 14.78 3.52
C ALA A 219 13.56 13.89 2.30
N PHE A 220 13.03 12.69 2.55
CA PHE A 220 12.56 11.80 1.50
C PHE A 220 11.18 11.24 1.87
N THR A 221 10.18 11.48 1.01
CA THR A 221 8.84 10.93 1.19
C THR A 221 8.64 9.78 0.21
N PRO A 222 8.65 8.51 0.67
CA PRO A 222 8.35 7.38 -0.20
C PRO A 222 6.89 7.44 -0.67
N LYS A 223 6.66 7.10 -1.93
CA LYS A 223 5.35 7.25 -2.59
C LYS A 223 4.74 5.92 -2.98
N SER A 224 5.49 5.09 -3.72
CA SER A 224 5.02 3.80 -4.18
C SER A 224 6.14 2.79 -4.30
N TRP A 225 5.79 1.51 -4.29
CA TRP A 225 6.72 0.43 -4.52
C TRP A 225 6.04 -0.74 -5.26
N LYS A 226 6.84 -1.49 -6.00
CA LYS A 226 6.44 -2.80 -6.56
C LYS A 226 7.62 -3.73 -6.63
N VAL A 227 7.36 -5.03 -6.54
CA VAL A 227 8.36 -6.09 -6.70
C VAL A 227 8.16 -6.72 -8.07
N VAL A 228 9.23 -6.79 -8.85
CA VAL A 228 9.20 -7.27 -10.24
C VAL A 228 9.94 -8.59 -10.34
N ASP A 229 9.44 -9.49 -11.17
CA ASP A 229 9.98 -10.85 -11.38
C ASP A 229 10.02 -11.70 -10.08
N VAL A 230 8.90 -11.78 -9.37
CA VAL A 230 8.74 -12.67 -8.20
C VAL A 230 8.46 -14.11 -8.65
N PRO A 231 9.20 -15.13 -8.17
CA PRO A 231 8.92 -16.53 -8.51
C PRO A 231 7.62 -17.02 -7.87
N ALA A 232 6.75 -17.61 -8.70
CA ALA A 232 5.50 -18.25 -8.31
C ALA A 232 5.64 -19.74 -8.00
N VAL A 233 6.82 -20.34 -8.27
CA VAL A 233 7.06 -21.78 -8.13
C VAL A 233 8.43 -22.03 -7.51
N SER A 234 8.51 -22.98 -6.59
CA SER A 234 9.77 -23.48 -6.04
C SER A 234 9.66 -24.97 -5.73
N TYR A 235 10.79 -25.68 -5.76
CA TYR A 235 10.82 -27.06 -5.28
C TYR A 235 10.42 -27.13 -3.80
N LEU A 236 9.68 -28.17 -3.43
CA LEU A 236 9.27 -28.32 -2.04
C LEU A 236 10.48 -28.57 -1.15
N PHE A 237 11.41 -29.43 -1.58
CA PHE A 237 12.70 -29.69 -0.93
C PHE A 237 13.83 -28.99 -1.71
N ASP A 238 14.89 -28.60 -1.01
CA ASP A 238 16.00 -27.92 -1.66
C ASP A 238 16.72 -28.83 -2.67
N GLN A 239 16.91 -28.33 -3.91
CA GLN A 239 17.62 -29.00 -5.01
C GLN A 239 18.93 -28.29 -5.39
N GLY A 240 19.30 -27.21 -4.69
CA GLY A 240 20.48 -26.40 -4.98
C GLY A 240 20.39 -25.50 -6.22
N HIS A 241 19.25 -25.49 -6.91
CA HIS A 241 18.98 -24.65 -8.09
C HIS A 241 17.49 -24.33 -8.22
N ASP A 242 17.16 -23.28 -8.97
CA ASP A 242 15.77 -22.85 -9.18
C ASP A 242 15.01 -23.81 -10.10
N TYR A 243 13.69 -23.87 -9.94
CA TYR A 243 12.82 -24.53 -10.91
C TYR A 243 12.70 -23.67 -12.17
N ILE A 244 13.20 -24.18 -13.29
CA ILE A 244 13.15 -23.50 -14.61
C ILE A 244 12.00 -23.97 -15.51
N GLY A 245 11.23 -24.96 -15.06
CA GLY A 245 10.13 -25.53 -15.83
C GLY A 245 10.55 -26.17 -17.15
N LYS A 246 9.60 -26.22 -18.09
CA LYS A 246 9.89 -26.64 -19.47
C LYS A 246 10.44 -25.46 -20.27
N ALA A 247 11.37 -25.75 -21.17
CA ALA A 247 11.93 -24.75 -22.07
C ALA A 247 10.82 -23.99 -22.83
N GLY A 248 10.86 -22.66 -22.78
CA GLY A 248 9.87 -21.77 -23.40
C GLY A 248 8.64 -21.47 -22.53
N GLU A 249 8.57 -21.97 -21.28
CA GLU A 249 7.50 -21.67 -20.32
C GLU A 249 7.96 -20.84 -19.12
N GLU A 250 9.22 -20.38 -19.11
CA GLU A 250 9.89 -19.76 -17.96
C GLU A 250 9.11 -18.55 -17.44
N GLY A 251 8.57 -17.71 -18.34
CA GLY A 251 7.81 -16.52 -17.99
C GLY A 251 6.49 -16.80 -17.25
N LYS A 252 5.95 -18.03 -17.29
CA LYS A 252 4.71 -18.38 -16.57
C LYS A 252 4.92 -18.53 -15.06
N TYR A 253 6.17 -18.74 -14.64
CA TYR A 253 6.54 -19.00 -13.25
C TYR A 253 6.98 -17.76 -12.49
N TYR A 254 6.81 -16.57 -13.08
CA TYR A 254 7.10 -15.29 -12.45
C TYR A 254 5.89 -14.36 -12.53
N PHE A 255 5.82 -13.41 -11.61
CA PHE A 255 4.81 -12.36 -11.61
C PHE A 255 5.37 -11.06 -11.03
N ASP A 256 4.74 -9.95 -11.37
CA ASP A 256 4.98 -8.68 -10.73
C ASP A 256 3.90 -8.45 -9.69
N SER A 257 4.27 -7.86 -8.55
CA SER A 257 3.28 -7.38 -7.61
C SER A 257 2.51 -6.21 -8.19
N ASP A 258 1.30 -5.98 -7.70
CA ASP A 258 0.64 -4.69 -7.89
C ASP A 258 1.49 -3.56 -7.27
N SER A 259 1.33 -2.35 -7.82
CA SER A 259 2.00 -1.16 -7.28
C SER A 259 1.29 -0.70 -6.02
N ALA A 260 1.95 -0.86 -4.87
CA ALA A 260 1.43 -0.43 -3.58
C ALA A 260 1.87 1.02 -3.25
N LEU A 261 1.01 1.74 -2.54
CA LEU A 261 1.34 3.06 -1.99
C LEU A 261 1.84 2.92 -0.56
N PHE A 262 2.73 3.83 -0.15
CA PHE A 262 3.15 3.89 1.25
C PHE A 262 2.03 4.47 2.12
N ASN A 263 1.71 3.77 3.21
CA ASN A 263 0.81 4.27 4.24
C ASN A 263 1.47 5.37 5.09
N GLN A 264 0.65 6.04 5.88
CA GLN A 264 1.05 7.10 6.80
C GLN A 264 2.26 6.68 7.67
N ASN A 265 3.34 7.48 7.66
CA ASN A 265 4.59 7.23 8.40
C ASN A 265 5.34 5.94 8.03
N GLN A 266 4.89 5.22 7.00
CA GLN A 266 5.53 3.98 6.58
C GLN A 266 6.89 4.30 5.94
N THR A 267 7.95 3.80 6.56
CA THR A 267 9.35 3.90 6.08
C THR A 267 9.98 2.52 5.92
N SER A 268 9.19 1.47 6.09
CA SER A 268 9.61 0.09 5.97
C SER A 268 8.52 -0.70 5.25
N ILE A 269 8.95 -1.60 4.36
CA ILE A 269 8.08 -2.58 3.72
C ILE A 269 8.68 -3.97 3.96
N THR A 270 7.82 -4.97 4.10
CA THR A 270 8.22 -6.38 4.15
C THR A 270 7.35 -7.14 3.17
N PHE A 271 7.96 -8.03 2.39
CA PHE A 271 7.24 -8.93 1.51
C PHE A 271 7.87 -10.33 1.54
N TYR A 272 7.13 -11.32 1.08
CA TYR A 272 7.52 -12.72 1.08
C TYR A 272 7.60 -13.26 -0.34
N MET A 273 8.64 -14.03 -0.62
CA MET A 273 8.83 -14.69 -1.90
C MET A 273 9.53 -16.03 -1.72
N THR A 274 9.30 -16.93 -2.67
CA THR A 274 10.11 -18.15 -2.78
C THR A 274 11.52 -17.82 -3.29
N GLU A 275 12.43 -18.78 -3.22
CA GLU A 275 13.82 -18.58 -3.63
C GLU A 275 13.99 -18.16 -5.10
N ASN A 276 15.02 -17.35 -5.36
CA ASN A 276 15.43 -16.94 -6.70
C ASN A 276 16.96 -16.83 -6.72
N ARG A 277 17.65 -17.81 -7.32
CA ARG A 277 19.11 -17.96 -7.27
C ARG A 277 19.74 -17.51 -8.58
N LYS A 278 19.62 -16.22 -8.89
CA LYS A 278 20.27 -15.62 -10.07
C LYS A 278 21.65 -15.07 -9.72
N ASN A 279 22.57 -15.14 -10.68
CA ASN A 279 23.89 -14.55 -10.61
C ASN A 279 24.29 -14.00 -11.98
N ALA A 280 25.03 -12.89 -11.99
CA ALA A 280 25.71 -12.33 -13.15
C ALA A 280 27.20 -12.66 -13.08
N ALA A 281 27.83 -12.90 -14.23
CA ALA A 281 29.24 -13.25 -14.29
C ALA A 281 30.17 -12.08 -13.90
N LYS A 282 29.78 -10.83 -14.20
CA LYS A 282 30.55 -9.62 -13.89
C LYS A 282 29.63 -8.42 -13.74
N VAL A 283 29.84 -7.64 -12.69
CA VAL A 283 29.23 -6.31 -12.49
C VAL A 283 30.31 -5.38 -11.97
N ASP A 284 30.58 -4.31 -12.71
CA ASP A 284 31.72 -3.41 -12.45
C ASP A 284 31.45 -2.40 -11.32
N SER A 285 30.22 -1.91 -11.21
CA SER A 285 29.80 -0.99 -10.15
C SER A 285 28.35 -1.24 -9.72
N TYR A 286 27.97 -0.69 -8.56
CA TYR A 286 26.57 -0.76 -8.13
C TYR A 286 25.61 -0.09 -9.14
N LEU A 287 26.04 1.01 -9.78
CA LEU A 287 25.25 1.74 -10.78
C LEU A 287 24.95 0.90 -12.04
N ASP A 288 25.72 -0.17 -12.27
CA ASP A 288 25.53 -1.10 -13.38
C ASP A 288 24.66 -2.32 -13.01
N ARG A 289 24.31 -2.52 -11.73
CA ARG A 289 23.61 -3.74 -11.28
C ARG A 289 22.26 -3.95 -11.95
N MET A 290 21.52 -2.88 -12.28
CA MET A 290 20.23 -3.04 -12.93
C MET A 290 20.39 -3.35 -14.43
N LYS A 291 21.37 -2.72 -15.08
CA LYS A 291 21.77 -2.99 -16.47
C LYS A 291 22.28 -4.43 -16.68
N GLU A 292 23.14 -4.90 -15.78
CA GLU A 292 23.75 -6.24 -15.83
C GLU A 292 22.89 -7.31 -15.13
N ARG A 293 21.66 -6.97 -14.75
CA ARG A 293 20.73 -7.85 -14.04
C ARG A 293 20.41 -9.07 -14.92
N PRO A 294 20.61 -10.31 -14.42
CA PRO A 294 20.15 -11.51 -15.12
C PRO A 294 18.64 -11.49 -15.34
N GLU A 295 18.18 -12.10 -16.43
CA GLU A 295 16.74 -12.23 -16.69
C GLU A 295 16.03 -12.90 -15.49
N ARG A 296 14.89 -12.35 -15.09
CA ARG A 296 14.08 -12.80 -13.95
C ARG A 296 14.76 -12.75 -12.58
N ALA A 297 15.85 -12.00 -12.42
CA ALA A 297 16.37 -11.68 -11.09
C ALA A 297 15.48 -10.62 -10.41
N THR A 298 14.87 -10.95 -9.27
CA THR A 298 13.88 -10.07 -8.63
C THR A 298 14.48 -8.71 -8.25
N TYR A 299 13.70 -7.64 -8.38
CA TYR A 299 14.09 -6.29 -7.94
C TYR A 299 12.90 -5.50 -7.39
N LEU A 300 13.21 -4.51 -6.55
CA LEU A 300 12.25 -3.53 -6.05
C LEU A 300 12.30 -2.28 -6.93
N GLN A 301 11.16 -1.81 -7.41
CA GLN A 301 11.00 -0.44 -7.91
C GLN A 301 10.40 0.42 -6.80
N LEU A 302 11.07 1.52 -6.45
CA LEU A 302 10.66 2.43 -5.38
C LEU A 302 10.60 3.86 -5.92
N THR A 303 9.47 4.54 -5.76
CA THR A 303 9.34 5.96 -6.12
C THR A 303 9.24 6.83 -4.87
N GLY A 304 9.76 8.05 -4.91
CA GLY A 304 9.54 9.02 -3.84
C GLY A 304 9.85 10.46 -4.23
N VAL A 305 9.59 11.37 -3.30
CA VAL A 305 9.92 12.79 -3.43
C VAL A 305 11.13 13.11 -2.55
N TYR A 306 12.19 13.57 -3.19
CA TYR A 306 13.42 14.07 -2.60
C TYR A 306 13.31 15.58 -2.33
N SER A 307 13.75 16.00 -1.15
CA SER A 307 14.05 17.39 -0.82
C SER A 307 15.44 17.47 -0.21
N GLY A 308 16.26 18.40 -0.67
CA GLY A 308 17.65 18.50 -0.24
C GLY A 308 18.45 19.49 -1.06
N LYS A 309 19.74 19.20 -1.25
CA LYS A 309 20.67 20.04 -2.02
C LYS A 309 21.25 19.30 -3.23
N ALA A 310 21.70 20.05 -4.24
CA ALA A 310 22.41 19.48 -5.38
C ALA A 310 23.43 20.48 -5.95
N ASN A 311 24.42 19.96 -6.70
CA ASN A 311 25.32 20.81 -7.47
C ASN A 311 24.56 21.47 -8.63
N LYS A 312 24.73 22.78 -8.82
CA LYS A 312 24.14 23.55 -9.92
C LYS A 312 25.14 23.75 -11.05
N TYR A 313 24.69 23.55 -12.29
CA TYR A 313 25.49 23.72 -13.51
C TYR A 313 24.86 24.75 -14.44
N ASP A 314 25.69 25.50 -15.16
CA ASP A 314 25.26 26.44 -16.19
C ASP A 314 24.98 25.72 -17.52
N GLU A 315 24.60 26.49 -18.54
CA GLU A 315 24.33 25.99 -19.89
C GLU A 315 25.54 25.28 -20.54
N ASN A 316 26.77 25.63 -20.15
CA ASN A 316 28.02 25.05 -20.66
C ASN A 316 28.54 23.87 -19.82
N ASN A 317 27.69 23.30 -18.95
CA ASN A 317 28.04 22.20 -18.04
C ASN A 317 29.13 22.56 -17.01
N LYS A 318 29.33 23.86 -16.75
CA LYS A 318 30.26 24.31 -15.71
C LYS A 318 29.51 24.50 -14.40
N LYS A 319 30.11 24.03 -13.30
CA LYS A 319 29.56 24.22 -11.95
C LYS A 319 29.45 25.73 -11.66
N VAL A 320 28.26 26.20 -11.28
CA VAL A 320 27.95 27.63 -11.10
C VAL A 320 28.55 28.18 -9.82
N THR A 321 28.51 27.38 -8.76
CA THR A 321 28.99 27.73 -7.42
C THR A 321 29.55 26.48 -6.75
N ASP A 322 30.47 26.67 -5.80
CA ASP A 322 30.96 25.56 -4.99
C ASP A 322 29.92 25.06 -3.99
N ASP A 323 29.04 25.96 -3.54
CA ASP A 323 27.90 25.65 -2.67
C ASP A 323 26.82 24.88 -3.43
N LYS A 324 26.16 23.96 -2.73
CA LYS A 324 25.01 23.23 -3.27
C LYS A 324 23.74 24.04 -3.08
N VAL A 325 22.84 23.99 -4.06
CA VAL A 325 21.58 24.74 -4.06
C VAL A 325 20.42 23.87 -3.61
N THR A 326 19.41 24.47 -2.99
CA THR A 326 18.17 23.79 -2.63
C THR A 326 17.51 23.18 -3.86
N SER A 327 17.04 21.94 -3.75
CA SER A 327 16.52 21.15 -4.87
C SER A 327 15.40 20.21 -4.41
N GLU A 328 14.45 19.97 -5.31
CA GLU A 328 13.49 18.87 -5.18
C GLU A 328 13.50 17.96 -6.40
N ALA A 329 13.14 16.70 -6.20
CA ALA A 329 13.01 15.76 -7.29
C ALA A 329 11.96 14.68 -7.01
N TYR A 330 11.19 14.31 -8.03
CA TYR A 330 10.47 13.04 -8.03
C TYR A 330 11.40 11.98 -8.63
N VAL A 331 11.74 10.97 -7.83
CA VAL A 331 12.76 9.97 -8.18
C VAL A 331 12.19 8.56 -8.19
N THR A 332 12.70 7.73 -9.09
CA THR A 332 12.47 6.29 -9.14
C THR A 332 13.79 5.56 -8.94
N TYR A 333 13.83 4.60 -8.01
CA TYR A 333 14.96 3.72 -7.74
C TYR A 333 14.63 2.29 -8.18
N TYR A 334 15.61 1.62 -8.78
CA TYR A 334 15.56 0.20 -9.16
C TYR A 334 16.60 -0.56 -8.34
N ILE A 335 16.15 -1.43 -7.44
CA ILE A 335 17.00 -2.09 -6.44
C ILE A 335 16.95 -3.61 -6.64
N PRO A 336 17.91 -4.20 -7.40
CA PRO A 336 18.01 -5.65 -7.55
C PRO A 336 18.32 -6.34 -6.23
N LEU A 337 17.63 -7.45 -5.95
CA LEU A 337 17.91 -8.29 -4.79
C LEU A 337 19.27 -9.00 -4.96
N GLY A 338 19.81 -9.55 -3.87
CA GLY A 338 21.09 -10.28 -3.83
C GLY A 338 22.27 -9.55 -3.16
N SER A 339 23.43 -10.22 -3.18
CA SER A 339 24.58 -10.18 -2.25
C SER A 339 25.15 -8.85 -1.74
N ALA A 340 25.89 -8.82 -0.60
CA ALA A 340 25.95 -9.62 0.66
C ALA A 340 27.20 -9.28 1.51
N THR A 341 27.09 -9.54 2.83
CA THR A 341 28.10 -9.71 3.92
C THR A 341 29.15 -8.62 4.19
N ASN A 342 28.87 -7.93 5.29
CA ASN A 342 29.63 -6.92 6.03
C ASN A 342 29.55 -5.50 5.46
N LEU A 343 28.86 -4.68 6.25
CA LEU A 343 28.53 -3.25 6.17
C LEU A 343 29.74 -2.30 5.95
N THR A 344 30.86 -2.80 5.43
CA THR A 344 32.09 -2.09 5.14
C THR A 344 32.68 -2.42 3.76
N SER A 345 32.27 -3.49 3.05
CA SER A 345 32.78 -3.83 1.70
C SER A 345 31.85 -4.76 0.92
N VAL A 346 31.29 -4.29 -0.21
CA VAL A 346 30.57 -5.15 -1.16
C VAL A 346 31.59 -5.85 -2.06
N THR A 347 31.75 -7.17 -1.93
CA THR A 347 32.76 -7.93 -2.70
C THR A 347 32.17 -8.72 -3.86
N ASN A 348 30.85 -8.90 -3.94
CA ASN A 348 30.20 -9.63 -5.03
C ASN A 348 28.92 -8.93 -5.51
N LEU A 349 29.10 -7.92 -6.38
CA LEU A 349 28.01 -7.18 -7.03
C LEU A 349 27.18 -8.04 -8.01
N GLY A 350 27.75 -9.17 -8.45
CA GLY A 350 27.12 -10.10 -9.39
C GLY A 350 26.18 -11.11 -8.76
N ASN A 351 26.02 -11.16 -7.44
CA ASN A 351 25.05 -12.06 -6.83
C ASN A 351 23.67 -11.38 -6.71
N TYR A 352 22.64 -12.09 -7.20
CA TYR A 352 21.24 -11.70 -7.20
C TYR A 352 20.37 -12.71 -6.43
N GLU A 353 20.99 -13.49 -5.54
CA GLU A 353 20.38 -14.64 -4.90
C GLU A 353 19.50 -14.24 -3.70
N THR A 354 18.31 -14.82 -3.67
CA THR A 354 17.44 -14.89 -2.50
C THR A 354 17.18 -16.37 -2.19
N LYS A 355 17.55 -16.80 -0.98
CA LYS A 355 17.47 -18.18 -0.52
C LYS A 355 16.21 -18.37 0.32
N ARG A 356 15.60 -19.55 0.23
CA ARG A 356 14.51 -19.98 1.12
C ARG A 356 14.93 -19.91 2.60
N ASN A 357 13.94 -19.89 3.50
CA ASN A 357 14.15 -19.90 4.95
C ASN A 357 15.13 -18.82 5.47
N THR A 358 15.24 -17.70 4.76
CA THR A 358 16.18 -16.61 5.06
C THR A 358 15.43 -15.30 5.22
N GLN A 359 15.88 -14.45 6.14
CA GLN A 359 15.40 -13.08 6.31
C GLN A 359 16.45 -12.12 5.75
N TYR A 360 16.06 -11.29 4.79
CA TYR A 360 16.89 -10.27 4.18
C TYR A 360 16.45 -8.88 4.65
N ILE A 361 17.39 -8.07 5.13
CA ILE A 361 17.14 -6.68 5.52
C ILE A 361 18.00 -5.76 4.66
N TYR A 362 17.36 -5.00 3.79
CA TYR A 362 17.96 -3.96 2.96
C TYR A 362 17.78 -2.61 3.64
N ASN A 363 18.88 -1.96 4.02
CA ASN A 363 18.85 -0.58 4.51
C ASN A 363 19.17 0.36 3.35
N VAL A 364 18.15 1.06 2.87
CA VAL A 364 18.23 2.01 1.75
C VAL A 364 18.41 3.42 2.32
N PHE A 365 19.53 4.04 1.97
CA PHE A 365 19.85 5.41 2.36
C PHE A 365 19.77 6.34 1.16
N VAL A 366 18.81 7.26 1.19
CA VAL A 366 18.70 8.32 0.17
C VAL A 366 19.69 9.42 0.54
N ASN A 367 20.76 9.54 -0.24
CA ASN A 367 21.87 10.47 0.04
C ASN A 367 21.81 11.78 -0.75
N GLY A 368 21.13 11.81 -1.89
CA GLY A 368 21.15 12.95 -2.80
C GLY A 368 20.79 12.54 -4.23
N VAL A 369 20.74 13.53 -5.12
CA VAL A 369 20.41 13.35 -6.55
C VAL A 369 21.63 13.51 -7.46
N LYS A 370 22.84 13.34 -6.93
CA LYS A 370 24.10 13.57 -7.66
C LYS A 370 24.17 12.75 -8.95
N ASP A 371 23.86 11.47 -8.89
CA ASP A 371 24.02 10.57 -10.04
C ASP A 371 23.01 10.91 -11.16
N ILE A 372 21.78 11.33 -10.79
CA ILE A 372 20.77 11.86 -11.73
C ILE A 372 21.28 13.16 -12.39
N VAL A 373 21.86 14.08 -11.61
CA VAL A 373 22.42 15.32 -12.16
C VAL A 373 23.61 15.03 -13.08
N VAL A 374 24.50 14.10 -12.70
CA VAL A 374 25.66 13.70 -13.52
C VAL A 374 25.21 13.04 -14.82
N GLU A 375 24.18 12.20 -14.78
CA GLU A 375 23.58 11.60 -15.97
C GLU A 375 23.16 12.67 -16.99
N VAL A 376 22.43 13.69 -16.54
CA VAL A 376 21.94 14.77 -17.41
C VAL A 376 23.06 15.68 -17.91
N ILE A 377 24.05 16.00 -17.06
CA ILE A 377 25.11 16.97 -17.39
C ILE A 377 26.25 16.33 -18.18
N GLU A 378 26.67 15.12 -17.83
CA GLU A 378 27.80 14.42 -18.44
C GLU A 378 27.38 13.35 -19.47
N GLY A 379 26.09 13.03 -19.58
CA GLY A 379 25.60 11.98 -20.49
C GLY A 379 25.98 10.56 -20.07
N LYS A 380 26.15 10.34 -18.76
CA LYS A 380 26.53 9.04 -18.17
C LYS A 380 25.32 8.38 -17.52
N GLU A 381 24.69 7.44 -18.22
CA GLU A 381 23.51 6.69 -17.75
C GLU A 381 23.75 6.03 -16.38
N THR A 382 22.77 6.14 -15.50
CA THR A 382 22.64 5.31 -14.29
C THR A 382 21.46 4.36 -14.45
N SER A 383 21.70 3.06 -14.35
CA SER A 383 20.62 2.07 -14.52
C SER A 383 19.74 1.89 -13.28
N VAL A 384 20.14 2.46 -12.14
CA VAL A 384 19.54 2.20 -10.82
C VAL A 384 18.64 3.32 -10.30
N ALA A 385 18.62 4.48 -10.98
CA ALA A 385 17.79 5.61 -10.58
C ALA A 385 17.54 6.56 -11.75
N GLY A 386 16.36 7.19 -11.78
CA GLY A 386 16.04 8.28 -12.70
C GLY A 386 15.12 9.30 -12.02
N GLY A 387 15.03 10.52 -12.55
CA GLY A 387 14.12 11.53 -12.02
C GLY A 387 14.29 12.96 -12.55
N ASP A 388 13.35 13.81 -12.16
CA ASP A 388 13.31 15.23 -12.57
C ASP A 388 13.77 16.11 -11.41
N VAL A 389 14.96 16.72 -11.53
CA VAL A 389 15.54 17.61 -10.50
C VAL A 389 15.22 19.06 -10.82
N ILE A 390 14.65 19.77 -9.84
CA ILE A 390 14.31 21.19 -9.94
C ILE A 390 15.08 21.96 -8.87
N TYR A 391 15.92 22.90 -9.29
CA TYR A 391 16.59 23.84 -8.39
C TYR A 391 15.60 24.90 -7.89
N ARG A 392 15.76 25.28 -6.62
CA ARG A 392 14.93 26.28 -5.95
C ARG A 392 15.76 27.45 -5.45
N SER A 393 15.08 28.60 -5.30
CA SER A 393 15.61 29.70 -4.50
C SER A 393 15.57 29.33 -3.01
N ASP A 394 16.60 29.73 -2.26
CA ASP A 394 16.72 29.43 -0.82
C ASP A 394 15.65 30.14 0.03
N ASP A 395 14.98 31.17 -0.51
CA ASP A 395 13.88 31.88 0.14
C ASP A 395 12.51 31.20 -0.03
N GLY A 396 12.43 30.07 -0.74
CA GLY A 396 11.20 29.30 -0.96
C GLY A 396 10.13 29.99 -1.82
N ALA A 397 10.27 31.29 -2.11
CA ALA A 397 9.27 32.09 -2.80
C ALA A 397 8.99 31.61 -4.24
N SER A 398 9.94 30.89 -4.83
CA SER A 398 9.86 30.31 -6.17
C SER A 398 8.87 29.15 -6.28
N TYR A 399 8.71 28.31 -5.26
CA TYR A 399 7.84 27.13 -5.35
C TYR A 399 6.48 27.42 -4.73
N LYS A 400 5.39 27.13 -5.46
CA LYS A 400 4.01 27.26 -5.00
C LYS A 400 3.32 25.91 -5.09
N LEU A 401 3.11 25.28 -3.94
CA LEU A 401 2.32 24.06 -3.87
C LEU A 401 0.83 24.41 -3.83
N LEU A 402 0.06 23.78 -4.71
CA LEU A 402 -1.37 24.02 -4.90
C LEU A 402 -2.13 22.71 -4.71
N ASP A 403 -3.33 22.80 -4.15
CA ASP A 403 -4.32 21.72 -4.09
C ASP A 403 -5.09 21.60 -5.41
N ALA A 404 -5.95 20.59 -5.51
CA ALA A 404 -6.62 20.16 -6.73
C ALA A 404 -7.83 21.03 -7.14
N HIS A 405 -8.29 21.93 -6.27
CA HIS A 405 -9.42 22.82 -6.52
C HIS A 405 -8.98 24.15 -7.15
N TYR A 406 -9.92 25.07 -7.37
CA TYR A 406 -9.58 26.42 -7.81
C TYR A 406 -8.67 27.10 -6.80
N GLU A 407 -7.61 27.74 -7.29
CA GLU A 407 -6.68 28.49 -6.45
C GLU A 407 -6.22 29.81 -7.08
N ALA A 408 -5.64 30.69 -6.25
CA ALA A 408 -5.03 31.92 -6.71
C ALA A 408 -3.72 32.17 -5.95
N ARG A 409 -2.70 32.66 -6.64
CA ARG A 409 -1.41 33.05 -6.06
C ARG A 409 -0.93 34.36 -6.66
N VAL A 410 -0.33 35.21 -5.84
CA VAL A 410 0.42 36.38 -6.34
C VAL A 410 1.85 35.96 -6.64
N LEU A 411 2.31 36.26 -7.85
CA LEU A 411 3.68 36.09 -8.30
C LEU A 411 4.30 37.46 -8.49
N THR A 412 5.46 37.67 -7.87
CA THR A 412 6.19 38.94 -7.91
C THR A 412 7.48 38.75 -8.67
N PHE A 413 7.49 39.15 -9.94
CA PHE A 413 8.65 39.06 -10.81
C PHE A 413 9.58 40.26 -10.57
N LYS A 414 10.87 40.00 -10.44
CA LYS A 414 11.90 41.04 -10.38
C LYS A 414 12.40 41.37 -11.79
N LEU A 415 12.70 42.64 -12.02
CA LEU A 415 13.29 43.07 -13.28
C LEU A 415 14.70 42.46 -13.47
N SER A 416 15.45 42.30 -12.38
CA SER A 416 16.76 41.63 -12.40
C SER A 416 16.69 40.18 -12.91
N ASP A 417 15.67 39.41 -12.54
CA ASP A 417 15.50 38.01 -12.97
C ASP A 417 15.32 37.89 -14.49
N ILE A 418 14.71 38.90 -15.11
CA ILE A 418 14.40 38.93 -16.54
C ILE A 418 15.57 39.47 -17.35
N THR A 419 16.30 40.43 -16.78
CA THR A 419 17.50 41.00 -17.43
C THR A 419 18.66 40.02 -17.40
N ASN A 420 18.84 39.27 -16.31
CA ASN A 420 19.96 38.33 -16.11
C ASN A 420 19.75 36.95 -16.76
N LYS A 421 18.52 36.54 -17.08
CA LYS A 421 18.26 35.26 -17.75
C LYS A 421 18.45 35.36 -19.26
N VAL A 422 19.24 34.43 -19.81
CA VAL A 422 19.57 34.32 -21.24
C VAL A 422 18.33 33.96 -22.07
N LYS A 423 17.42 33.14 -21.52
CA LYS A 423 16.14 32.75 -22.14
C LYS A 423 14.98 32.90 -21.15
N LEU A 424 13.88 33.48 -21.63
CA LEU A 424 12.65 33.70 -20.87
C LEU A 424 11.61 32.68 -21.36
N ILE A 425 11.74 31.44 -20.91
CA ILE A 425 10.90 30.33 -21.36
C ILE A 425 10.06 29.78 -20.21
N TYR A 426 8.98 29.11 -20.56
CA TYR A 426 8.13 28.38 -19.62
C TYR A 426 8.13 26.89 -19.95
N GLY A 427 7.91 26.07 -18.93
CA GLY A 427 7.82 24.62 -19.04
C GLY A 427 6.53 24.11 -18.42
N VAL A 428 5.93 23.10 -19.02
CA VAL A 428 4.70 22.46 -18.51
C VAL A 428 4.87 20.95 -18.48
N LYS A 429 4.49 20.33 -17.37
CA LYS A 429 4.40 18.88 -17.22
C LYS A 429 3.02 18.54 -16.66
N THR A 430 2.26 17.73 -17.37
CA THR A 430 0.92 17.27 -16.93
C THR A 430 0.78 15.77 -17.22
N PRO A 431 -0.31 15.10 -16.79
CA PRO A 431 -0.57 13.70 -17.15
C PRO A 431 -0.63 13.43 -18.66
N TYR A 432 -0.70 14.47 -19.49
CA TYR A 432 -0.81 14.37 -20.95
C TYR A 432 0.46 14.81 -21.69
N THR A 433 1.54 15.11 -20.97
CA THR A 433 2.84 15.41 -21.56
C THR A 433 3.82 14.27 -21.28
N ASN A 434 4.77 14.05 -22.20
CA ASN A 434 5.88 13.12 -21.97
C ASN A 434 7.04 13.89 -21.33
N GLY A 435 7.07 13.92 -20.00
CA GLY A 435 7.97 14.82 -19.26
C GLY A 435 7.60 16.28 -19.44
N TYR A 436 8.56 17.17 -19.20
CA TYR A 436 8.38 18.60 -19.41
C TYR A 436 8.43 18.96 -20.90
N GLN A 437 7.48 19.80 -21.33
CA GLN A 437 7.46 20.45 -22.65
C GLN A 437 7.63 21.95 -22.47
N TYR A 438 8.28 22.62 -23.42
CA TYR A 438 8.70 24.03 -23.28
C TYR A 438 8.17 24.91 -24.40
N ASP A 439 7.88 26.18 -24.07
CA ASP A 439 7.41 27.22 -25.00
C ASP A 439 6.28 26.76 -25.93
N LYS A 440 6.40 27.06 -27.24
CA LYS A 440 5.42 26.74 -28.29
C LYS A 440 5.10 25.24 -28.43
N ASP A 441 5.99 24.37 -27.92
CA ASP A 441 5.80 22.92 -27.97
C ASP A 441 5.05 22.42 -26.72
N ALA A 442 4.93 23.25 -25.68
CA ALA A 442 4.16 22.97 -24.48
C ALA A 442 2.66 22.96 -24.79
N LYS A 443 2.01 21.89 -24.34
CA LYS A 443 0.56 21.71 -24.41
C LYS A 443 -0.04 21.83 -23.03
N ASP A 444 -1.37 21.93 -22.97
CA ASP A 444 -2.11 21.94 -21.70
C ASP A 444 -1.68 23.10 -20.79
N ILE A 445 -1.65 24.32 -21.34
CA ILE A 445 -1.17 25.53 -20.65
C ILE A 445 -2.31 26.36 -20.02
N ASP A 446 -3.56 26.11 -20.43
CA ASP A 446 -4.71 26.98 -20.15
C ASP A 446 -5.24 26.85 -18.71
N TRP A 447 -4.70 25.91 -17.92
CA TRP A 447 -5.10 25.71 -16.53
C TRP A 447 -4.55 26.79 -15.59
N VAL A 448 -3.67 27.69 -16.07
CA VAL A 448 -3.25 28.89 -15.35
C VAL A 448 -3.55 30.13 -16.17
N LYS A 449 -4.24 31.09 -15.58
CA LYS A 449 -4.59 32.38 -16.18
C LYS A 449 -3.98 33.51 -15.36
N PHE A 450 -3.37 34.48 -16.01
CA PHE A 450 -2.63 35.54 -15.34
C PHE A 450 -3.33 36.89 -15.45
N LEU A 451 -3.34 37.65 -14.36
CA LEU A 451 -3.86 39.01 -14.29
C LEU A 451 -2.78 39.95 -13.74
N VAL A 452 -2.34 40.91 -14.55
CA VAL A 452 -1.30 41.89 -14.18
C VAL A 452 -1.88 42.97 -13.28
N HIS A 453 -1.16 43.32 -12.21
CA HIS A 453 -1.60 44.36 -11.26
C HIS A 453 -1.24 45.75 -11.76
N THR A 454 -2.25 46.56 -12.06
CA THR A 454 -2.07 47.96 -12.46
C THR A 454 -1.97 48.92 -11.27
N ASP A 455 -2.42 48.50 -10.08
CA ASP A 455 -2.42 49.29 -8.84
C ASP A 455 -1.19 49.07 -7.96
N GLY A 456 -0.26 48.20 -8.40
CA GLY A 456 0.99 47.90 -7.69
C GLY A 456 0.83 47.14 -6.36
N LYS A 457 -0.37 46.72 -5.97
CA LYS A 457 -0.61 46.00 -4.70
C LYS A 457 -0.15 44.55 -4.80
N GLU A 458 0.19 43.93 -3.67
CA GLU A 458 0.57 42.50 -3.56
C GLU A 458 -0.61 41.61 -3.09
N SER A 459 -1.83 42.13 -3.06
CA SER A 459 -3.04 41.37 -2.70
C SER A 459 -3.61 40.62 -3.90
N ILE A 460 -4.12 39.40 -3.69
CA ILE A 460 -4.85 38.62 -4.71
C ILE A 460 -5.99 39.47 -5.29
N LYS A 461 -6.16 39.42 -6.61
CA LYS A 461 -7.26 40.09 -7.30
C LYS A 461 -8.54 39.26 -7.27
N ASP A 462 -9.68 39.95 -7.31
CA ASP A 462 -10.96 39.29 -7.51
C ASP A 462 -10.97 38.53 -8.84
N TYR A 463 -11.59 37.34 -8.86
CA TYR A 463 -11.77 36.59 -10.09
C TYR A 463 -12.75 37.32 -11.03
N PRO A 464 -12.33 37.77 -12.24
CA PRO A 464 -13.15 38.58 -13.12
C PRO A 464 -14.19 37.78 -13.94
N GLY A 465 -14.27 36.45 -13.77
CA GLY A 465 -15.14 35.54 -14.53
C GLY A 465 -14.42 34.83 -15.68
N ASP A 466 -14.91 33.66 -16.09
CA ASP A 466 -14.18 32.73 -16.98
C ASP A 466 -13.83 33.33 -18.36
N ASN A 467 -14.64 34.28 -18.83
CA ASN A 467 -14.53 34.92 -20.15
C ASN A 467 -13.90 36.32 -20.12
N SER A 468 -13.22 36.69 -19.03
CA SER A 468 -12.58 38.00 -18.94
C SER A 468 -11.48 38.17 -19.99
N LYS A 469 -11.51 39.30 -20.69
CA LYS A 469 -10.47 39.70 -21.67
C LYS A 469 -9.21 40.23 -21.00
N GLU A 470 -9.21 40.36 -19.67
CA GLU A 470 -8.04 40.82 -18.90
C GLU A 470 -7.04 39.69 -18.62
N PHE A 471 -7.46 38.43 -18.79
CA PHE A 471 -6.57 37.30 -18.61
C PHE A 471 -5.52 37.22 -19.70
N LEU A 472 -4.32 36.87 -19.28
CA LEU A 472 -3.21 36.51 -20.14
C LEU A 472 -2.95 35.02 -20.02
N THR A 473 -2.65 34.37 -21.13
CA THR A 473 -1.99 33.06 -21.12
C THR A 473 -0.55 33.19 -20.62
N VAL A 474 0.10 32.06 -20.29
CA VAL A 474 1.54 32.07 -19.95
C VAL A 474 2.37 32.64 -21.10
N GLU A 475 2.03 32.32 -22.34
CA GLU A 475 2.73 32.81 -23.53
C GLU A 475 2.59 34.34 -23.67
N GLU A 476 1.38 34.88 -23.52
CA GLU A 476 1.13 36.32 -23.58
C GLU A 476 1.83 37.08 -22.45
N LEU A 477 1.85 36.50 -21.25
CA LEU A 477 2.57 37.06 -20.11
C LEU A 477 4.09 37.10 -20.37
N MET A 478 4.67 35.99 -20.87
CA MET A 478 6.10 35.93 -21.22
C MET A 478 6.46 36.90 -22.33
N ASN A 479 5.65 36.97 -23.39
CA ASN A 479 5.84 37.91 -24.50
C ASN A 479 5.78 39.37 -24.03
N LYS A 480 4.84 39.73 -23.15
CA LYS A 480 4.81 41.08 -22.56
C LYS A 480 6.08 41.43 -21.79
N MET A 481 6.65 40.48 -21.04
CA MET A 481 7.92 40.69 -20.34
C MET A 481 9.10 40.83 -21.32
N ILE A 482 9.15 40.00 -22.36
CA ILE A 482 10.18 40.04 -23.42
C ILE A 482 10.12 41.36 -24.19
N GLU A 483 8.93 41.82 -24.55
CA GLU A 483 8.70 43.10 -25.26
C GLU A 483 9.11 44.29 -24.38
N ALA A 484 8.74 44.27 -23.09
CA ALA A 484 9.14 45.32 -22.16
C ALA A 484 10.66 45.46 -22.08
N LYS A 485 11.39 44.33 -22.04
CA LYS A 485 12.86 44.27 -22.11
C LYS A 485 13.39 44.80 -23.44
N SER A 486 12.85 44.32 -24.55
CA SER A 486 13.36 44.66 -25.90
C SER A 486 13.12 46.14 -26.25
N ALA A 487 12.06 46.74 -25.73
CA ALA A 487 11.69 48.13 -26.00
C ALA A 487 12.31 49.15 -25.02
N GLY A 488 13.08 48.72 -24.01
CA GLY A 488 13.57 49.59 -22.94
C GLY A 488 12.44 50.23 -22.12
N LYS A 489 11.30 49.53 -22.02
CA LYS A 489 10.06 49.96 -21.34
C LYS A 489 9.77 49.13 -20.10
N GLU A 490 10.78 48.47 -19.55
CA GLU A 490 10.66 47.64 -18.36
C GLU A 490 10.01 48.41 -17.21
N GLN A 491 10.32 49.70 -17.12
CA GLN A 491 9.77 50.64 -16.14
C GLN A 491 8.24 50.82 -16.16
N THR A 492 7.58 50.47 -17.26
CA THR A 492 6.13 50.63 -17.40
C THR A 492 5.36 49.39 -16.93
N LEU A 493 5.96 48.21 -17.07
CA LEU A 493 5.37 46.94 -16.63
C LEU A 493 5.78 46.63 -15.18
N PHE A 494 7.02 46.93 -14.80
CA PHE A 494 7.55 46.79 -13.45
C PHE A 494 7.29 48.09 -12.67
N ASN A 495 6.02 48.31 -12.33
CA ASN A 495 5.51 49.56 -11.79
C ASN A 495 5.70 49.75 -10.27
N VAL A 496 6.27 48.77 -9.56
CA VAL A 496 6.57 48.84 -8.13
C VAL A 496 8.08 48.87 -7.91
N SER A 497 8.58 49.71 -7.01
CA SER A 497 10.02 49.77 -6.67
C SER A 497 10.26 49.19 -5.27
N LYS A 498 11.24 48.27 -5.13
CA LYS A 498 11.62 47.67 -3.84
C LYS A 498 13.15 47.54 -3.78
N GLY A 499 13.79 48.44 -3.04
CA GLY A 499 15.25 48.56 -3.03
C GLY A 499 15.77 49.05 -4.38
N GLU A 500 16.82 48.41 -4.91
CA GLU A 500 17.39 48.72 -6.23
C GLU A 500 16.63 48.05 -7.39
N ASP A 501 15.68 47.15 -7.08
CA ASP A 501 14.94 46.38 -8.08
C ASP A 501 13.53 46.92 -8.31
N LYS A 502 12.93 46.49 -9.43
CA LYS A 502 11.56 46.83 -9.82
C LYS A 502 10.75 45.58 -10.02
N LEU A 503 9.48 45.64 -9.63
CA LEU A 503 8.63 44.48 -9.45
C LEU A 503 7.40 44.55 -10.35
N LEU A 504 6.99 43.39 -10.84
CA LEU A 504 5.74 43.13 -11.52
C LEU A 504 4.94 42.13 -10.67
N ASN A 505 3.80 42.60 -10.14
CA ASN A 505 2.87 41.74 -9.40
C ASN A 505 1.80 41.20 -10.35
N VAL A 506 1.59 39.88 -10.30
CA VAL A 506 0.63 39.16 -11.14
C VAL A 506 -0.16 38.19 -10.27
N THR A 507 -1.49 38.22 -10.36
CA THR A 507 -2.31 37.12 -9.81
C THR A 507 -2.37 36.01 -10.85
N ALA A 508 -1.84 34.83 -10.51
CA ALA A 508 -2.10 33.59 -11.21
C ALA A 508 -3.38 32.96 -10.63
N PHE A 509 -4.39 32.76 -11.47
CA PHE A 509 -5.58 31.97 -11.18
C PHE A 509 -5.40 30.57 -11.75
N ILE A 510 -5.56 29.58 -10.88
CA ILE A 510 -5.32 28.17 -11.14
C ILE A 510 -6.67 27.49 -11.25
N ASP A 511 -6.92 26.85 -12.39
CA ASP A 511 -8.09 26.02 -12.59
C ASP A 511 -7.96 24.69 -11.83
N GLU A 512 -9.09 24.05 -11.54
CA GLU A 512 -9.12 22.74 -10.92
C GLU A 512 -8.25 21.75 -11.70
N TYR A 513 -7.68 20.76 -11.01
CA TYR A 513 -7.06 19.60 -11.65
C TYR A 513 -8.14 18.65 -12.20
N TYR A 514 -8.97 19.18 -13.10
CA TYR A 514 -10.08 18.46 -13.71
C TYR A 514 -10.17 18.80 -15.19
N TYR A 515 -10.18 17.76 -16.01
CA TYR A 515 -10.21 17.89 -17.46
C TYR A 515 -11.59 17.50 -17.98
N GLU A 516 -12.45 18.47 -18.27
CA GLU A 516 -13.86 18.23 -18.65
C GLU A 516 -14.01 17.33 -19.89
N ASN A 517 -13.05 17.42 -20.82
CA ASN A 517 -13.07 16.67 -22.09
C ASN A 517 -12.25 15.37 -22.07
N LYS A 518 -11.88 14.87 -20.88
CA LYS A 518 -11.06 13.65 -20.71
C LYS A 518 -11.75 12.68 -19.74
N ASP A 519 -11.42 11.38 -19.85
CA ASP A 519 -11.83 10.41 -18.83
C ASP A 519 -11.09 10.72 -17.53
N TRP A 520 -11.83 10.91 -16.45
CA TRP A 520 -11.30 11.22 -15.13
C TRP A 520 -10.26 10.20 -14.65
N LYS A 521 -10.39 8.93 -15.05
CA LYS A 521 -9.43 7.86 -14.69
C LYS A 521 -8.00 8.15 -15.20
N THR A 522 -7.85 9.00 -16.21
CA THR A 522 -6.55 9.32 -16.81
C THR A 522 -5.78 10.40 -16.07
N PHE A 523 -6.42 11.20 -15.21
CA PHE A 523 -5.79 12.34 -14.54
C PHE A 523 -5.89 12.33 -13.02
N VAL A 524 -6.76 11.53 -12.41
CA VAL A 524 -6.78 11.36 -10.94
C VAL A 524 -5.69 10.40 -10.45
N ASN A 525 -5.30 10.52 -9.18
CA ASN A 525 -4.23 9.74 -8.57
C ASN A 525 -2.92 9.79 -9.39
N LYS A 526 -2.63 10.94 -10.02
CA LYS A 526 -1.43 11.18 -10.81
C LYS A 526 -0.45 12.07 -10.04
N PRO A 527 0.83 12.10 -10.44
CA PRO A 527 1.76 13.12 -9.95
C PRO A 527 1.22 14.54 -10.18
N ASN A 528 1.80 15.51 -9.49
CA ASN A 528 1.48 16.91 -9.66
C ASN A 528 1.65 17.33 -11.13
N ARG A 529 0.79 18.24 -11.59
CA ARG A 529 1.03 18.98 -12.83
C ARG A 529 1.76 20.26 -12.48
N GLU A 530 2.73 20.62 -13.30
CA GLU A 530 3.71 21.64 -12.96
C GLU A 530 3.81 22.65 -14.10
N MET A 531 3.84 23.94 -13.75
CA MET A 531 4.20 25.03 -14.65
C MET A 531 5.42 25.75 -14.11
N LEU A 532 6.49 25.75 -14.91
CA LEU A 532 7.75 26.41 -14.65
C LEU A 532 7.75 27.77 -15.35
N LEU A 533 8.08 28.83 -14.63
CA LEU A 533 8.14 30.19 -15.17
C LEU A 533 9.57 30.72 -15.08
N LEU A 534 10.04 31.31 -16.18
CA LEU A 534 11.42 31.78 -16.35
C LEU A 534 12.41 30.65 -16.07
N CYS A 535 12.38 29.59 -16.86
CA CYS A 535 13.15 28.37 -16.60
C CYS A 535 14.24 28.06 -17.64
N THR A 536 15.17 27.18 -17.31
CA THR A 536 16.10 26.52 -18.24
C THR A 536 16.24 25.05 -17.87
N THR A 537 16.16 24.15 -18.84
CA THR A 537 16.20 22.70 -18.60
C THR A 537 17.21 21.98 -19.49
N LYS A 538 17.82 20.93 -18.92
CA LYS A 538 18.58 19.90 -19.63
C LYS A 538 17.93 18.54 -19.40
N ASN A 539 17.91 17.71 -20.44
CA ASN A 539 17.37 16.35 -20.39
C ASN A 539 18.51 15.35 -20.69
N GLY A 540 18.48 14.18 -20.06
CA GLY A 540 19.37 13.07 -20.33
C GLY A 540 18.70 11.76 -19.97
N PHE A 541 18.67 10.80 -20.89
CA PHE A 541 17.98 9.52 -20.72
C PHE A 541 16.52 9.70 -20.24
N ASP A 542 16.17 9.19 -19.06
CA ASP A 542 14.87 9.32 -18.41
C ASP A 542 14.83 10.41 -17.32
N SER A 543 15.85 11.27 -17.25
CA SER A 543 16.03 12.30 -16.23
C SER A 543 16.08 13.73 -16.80
N SER A 544 15.79 14.71 -15.94
CA SER A 544 15.93 16.13 -16.27
C SER A 544 16.48 16.96 -15.11
N VAL A 545 17.12 18.10 -15.45
CA VAL A 545 17.60 19.10 -14.49
C VAL A 545 17.11 20.48 -14.93
N THR A 546 16.39 21.16 -14.05
CA THR A 546 15.71 22.44 -14.32
C THR A 546 16.09 23.51 -13.31
N ASP A 547 16.39 24.72 -13.80
CA ASP A 547 16.47 25.96 -13.01
C ASP A 547 15.25 26.83 -13.34
N ALA A 548 14.41 27.17 -12.36
CA ALA A 548 13.17 27.94 -12.58
C ALA A 548 13.03 29.09 -11.57
N THR A 549 12.48 30.24 -11.98
CA THR A 549 12.16 31.33 -11.03
C THR A 549 10.88 31.03 -10.26
N PHE A 550 9.85 30.52 -10.93
CA PHE A 550 8.66 30.02 -10.25
C PHE A 550 8.29 28.63 -10.71
N VAL A 551 7.73 27.84 -9.79
CA VAL A 551 7.18 26.52 -10.01
C VAL A 551 5.79 26.51 -9.39
N LEU A 552 4.77 26.49 -10.23
CA LEU A 552 3.40 26.23 -9.82
C LEU A 552 3.19 24.72 -9.88
N SER A 553 3.17 24.04 -8.74
CA SER A 553 2.97 22.60 -8.67
C SER A 553 1.60 22.30 -8.08
N GLN A 554 0.67 21.86 -8.91
CA GLN A 554 -0.69 21.52 -8.49
C GLN A 554 -0.88 20.03 -8.33
N ARG A 555 -1.36 19.64 -7.15
CA ARG A 555 -1.68 18.25 -6.81
C ARG A 555 -2.88 17.75 -7.63
N SER A 556 -2.83 16.48 -8.03
CA SER A 556 -3.96 15.88 -8.73
C SER A 556 -5.12 15.63 -7.77
N ILE A 557 -6.35 15.65 -8.28
CA ILE A 557 -7.50 15.08 -7.55
C ILE A 557 -7.16 13.63 -7.17
N GLN A 558 -7.44 13.26 -5.91
CA GLN A 558 -7.34 11.88 -5.45
C GLN A 558 -8.71 11.19 -5.46
N THR A 559 -8.76 9.87 -5.57
CA THR A 559 -9.99 9.08 -5.50
C THR A 559 -9.75 7.69 -4.93
N TYR A 560 -10.71 7.21 -4.15
CA TYR A 560 -10.80 5.83 -3.69
C TYR A 560 -11.49 4.89 -4.69
N TYR A 561 -11.90 5.39 -5.86
CA TYR A 561 -12.50 4.56 -6.89
C TYR A 561 -11.44 3.83 -7.71
N THR A 562 -11.81 2.66 -8.24
CA THR A 562 -10.97 1.93 -9.20
C THR A 562 -10.77 2.74 -10.48
N LEU A 563 -9.56 2.61 -11.05
CA LEU A 563 -9.18 3.21 -12.33
C LEU A 563 -9.28 2.20 -13.48
N ASP A 564 -9.79 0.99 -13.24
CA ASP A 564 -10.01 -0.02 -14.27
C ASP A 564 -11.01 0.49 -15.32
N GLU A 565 -10.62 0.43 -16.59
CA GLU A 565 -11.48 0.80 -17.73
C GLU A 565 -12.78 -0.01 -17.74
N LYS A 566 -12.78 -1.25 -17.23
CA LYS A 566 -13.97 -2.11 -17.11
C LYS A 566 -15.03 -1.56 -16.18
N ALA A 567 -14.69 -0.65 -15.26
CA ALA A 567 -15.68 0.02 -14.42
C ALA A 567 -16.68 0.85 -15.24
N GLY A 568 -16.33 1.21 -16.48
CA GLY A 568 -17.20 1.93 -17.39
C GLY A 568 -17.45 3.37 -16.96
N ASN A 569 -18.65 3.87 -17.29
CA ASN A 569 -19.09 5.22 -16.95
C ASN A 569 -19.82 5.22 -15.61
N ILE A 570 -19.11 5.59 -14.55
CA ILE A 570 -19.65 5.78 -13.20
C ILE A 570 -19.52 7.24 -12.76
N ILE A 571 -20.30 7.62 -11.75
CA ILE A 571 -20.11 8.88 -11.01
C ILE A 571 -19.23 8.55 -9.81
N ALA A 572 -17.97 8.96 -9.87
CA ALA A 572 -17.00 8.74 -8.79
C ALA A 572 -16.85 10.01 -7.92
N VAL A 573 -16.10 9.89 -6.83
CA VAL A 573 -15.74 11.01 -5.95
C VAL A 573 -14.27 11.33 -6.07
N GLY A 574 -13.95 12.62 -6.20
CA GLY A 574 -12.62 13.17 -6.11
C GLY A 574 -12.45 13.96 -4.81
N LEU A 575 -11.32 13.80 -4.14
CA LEU A 575 -10.95 14.53 -2.92
C LEU A 575 -9.75 15.47 -3.16
N GLU A 576 -9.74 16.57 -2.41
CA GLU A 576 -8.60 17.50 -2.29
C GLU A 576 -7.55 16.92 -1.31
N TRP A 577 -6.43 17.63 -1.08
CA TRP A 577 -5.29 17.17 -0.27
C TRP A 577 -5.16 17.81 1.10
N ALA A 578 -5.61 19.06 1.28
CA ALA A 578 -5.50 19.79 2.53
C ALA A 578 -6.74 19.60 3.43
N ASN A 579 -6.53 19.50 4.73
CA ASN A 579 -7.60 19.63 5.72
C ASN A 579 -7.68 21.08 6.19
N GLU A 580 -8.88 21.61 6.36
CA GLU A 580 -9.05 22.90 7.05
C GLU A 580 -9.35 22.65 8.52
N THR A 581 -8.46 23.12 9.40
CA THR A 581 -8.56 22.89 10.85
C THR A 581 -8.11 24.12 11.64
N PRO A 582 -8.74 24.47 12.78
CA PRO A 582 -10.06 24.05 13.22
C PRO A 582 -11.18 24.93 12.66
N ILE A 583 -12.27 24.32 12.21
CA ILE A 583 -13.53 25.01 11.88
C ILE A 583 -14.46 24.99 13.09
N ARG A 584 -15.18 26.08 13.33
CA ARG A 584 -16.23 26.16 14.37
C ARG A 584 -17.60 26.02 13.73
N ASN A 585 -18.42 25.08 14.19
CA ASN A 585 -19.82 25.03 13.78
C ASN A 585 -20.64 26.09 14.55
N ASN A 586 -20.72 27.31 14.02
CA ASN A 586 -21.66 28.32 14.52
C ASN A 586 -23.08 27.94 14.09
N ALA A 587 -23.97 27.70 15.06
CA ALA A 587 -25.36 27.30 14.85
C ALA A 587 -26.18 28.31 14.03
N GLU A 588 -25.72 29.55 13.88
CA GLU A 588 -26.43 30.64 13.21
C GLU A 588 -26.25 30.67 11.68
N GLY A 589 -25.41 29.80 11.10
CA GLY A 589 -25.01 29.93 9.70
C GLY A 589 -25.98 29.34 8.69
N ILE A 590 -26.29 28.05 8.76
CA ILE A 590 -27.07 27.40 7.71
C ILE A 590 -27.85 26.17 8.21
N GLY A 591 -29.17 26.19 7.97
CA GLY A 591 -30.15 25.29 8.57
C GLY A 591 -29.97 23.81 8.22
N ALA A 592 -30.30 22.94 9.19
CA ALA A 592 -30.43 21.51 8.97
C ALA A 592 -31.67 21.24 8.10
N THR A 593 -31.47 20.86 6.84
CA THR A 593 -32.55 20.36 5.98
C THR A 593 -32.09 19.11 5.21
N SER A 594 -32.95 18.08 5.27
CA SER A 594 -32.83 16.70 4.74
C SER A 594 -31.43 16.08 4.70
N SER A 595 -31.10 15.23 5.68
CA SER A 595 -29.82 14.53 5.74
C SER A 595 -29.82 13.21 4.96
N LYS A 596 -29.16 13.19 3.81
CA LYS A 596 -28.75 11.93 3.19
C LYS A 596 -27.37 11.54 3.72
N ASN A 597 -27.24 10.33 4.28
CA ASN A 597 -25.95 9.79 4.72
C ASN A 597 -24.99 9.50 3.55
N GLN A 598 -25.49 9.51 2.32
CA GLN A 598 -24.78 9.12 1.09
C GLN A 598 -24.58 10.23 0.06
N ASN A 599 -25.10 11.44 0.29
CA ASN A 599 -25.08 12.48 -0.76
C ASN A 599 -24.80 13.87 -0.19
N GLY A 600 -23.51 14.16 0.02
CA GLY A 600 -23.06 15.44 0.54
C GLY A 600 -23.39 16.63 -0.38
N ARG A 601 -23.35 16.45 -1.71
CA ARG A 601 -23.67 17.51 -2.66
C ARG A 601 -25.14 17.94 -2.56
N ALA A 602 -26.06 16.98 -2.49
CA ALA A 602 -27.48 17.27 -2.32
C ALA A 602 -27.76 17.98 -0.98
N ASN A 603 -27.11 17.54 0.10
CA ASN A 603 -27.21 18.19 1.40
C ASN A 603 -26.73 19.66 1.31
N MET A 604 -25.62 19.90 0.62
CA MET A 604 -25.05 21.25 0.44
C MET A 604 -25.90 22.15 -0.47
N LEU A 605 -26.46 21.62 -1.56
CA LEU A 605 -27.36 22.39 -2.44
C LEU A 605 -28.64 22.81 -1.73
N SER A 606 -29.25 21.92 -0.94
CA SER A 606 -30.41 22.26 -0.10
C SER A 606 -30.08 23.41 0.85
N ASN A 607 -28.88 23.38 1.42
CA ASN A 607 -28.37 24.34 2.37
C ASN A 607 -28.04 25.71 1.73
N LEU A 608 -27.59 25.73 0.47
CA LEU A 608 -27.24 26.94 -0.29
C LEU A 608 -28.39 27.53 -1.13
N SER A 609 -29.57 26.90 -1.13
CA SER A 609 -30.72 27.37 -1.92
C SER A 609 -31.06 28.84 -1.64
N GLY A 610 -31.10 29.65 -2.70
CA GLY A 610 -31.41 31.09 -2.63
C GLY A 610 -30.28 31.99 -2.08
N LYS A 611 -29.06 31.46 -1.89
CA LYS A 611 -27.90 32.24 -1.42
C LYS A 611 -27.14 32.89 -2.59
N SER A 612 -26.40 33.94 -2.26
CA SER A 612 -25.56 34.72 -3.19
C SER A 612 -24.09 34.55 -2.87
N TRP A 613 -23.23 34.67 -3.89
CA TRP A 613 -21.78 34.74 -3.76
C TRP A 613 -21.28 35.86 -2.83
N SER A 614 -22.08 36.92 -2.60
CA SER A 614 -21.75 37.96 -1.60
C SER A 614 -21.78 37.45 -0.16
N ASN A 615 -22.52 36.37 0.09
CA ASN A 615 -22.81 35.83 1.43
C ASN A 615 -21.92 34.64 1.79
N VAL A 616 -21.06 34.21 0.88
CA VAL A 616 -20.04 33.17 1.12
C VAL A 616 -18.64 33.79 1.03
N PRO A 617 -17.67 33.34 1.83
CA PRO A 617 -16.26 33.65 1.63
C PRO A 617 -15.84 33.20 0.24
N THR A 618 -15.27 34.13 -0.51
CA THR A 618 -14.61 33.85 -1.79
C THR A 618 -13.12 33.66 -1.53
N MET A 619 -12.46 32.97 -2.45
CA MET A 619 -10.99 32.84 -2.51
C MET A 619 -10.19 34.15 -2.39
N THR A 620 -10.85 35.29 -2.61
CA THR A 620 -10.25 36.61 -2.80
C THR A 620 -10.30 37.48 -1.56
N LYS A 621 -11.04 37.06 -0.52
CA LYS A 621 -10.97 37.68 0.81
C LYS A 621 -9.86 36.97 1.57
N ASP A 622 -9.03 37.71 2.29
CA ASP A 622 -7.80 37.31 3.03
C ASP A 622 -7.91 36.12 4.03
N TYR A 623 -8.97 35.33 3.96
CA TYR A 623 -9.34 34.25 4.85
C TYR A 623 -8.73 32.89 4.48
N LEU A 624 -8.16 32.70 3.28
CA LEU A 624 -7.92 31.36 2.70
C LEU A 624 -6.58 31.15 1.99
N VAL A 625 -5.77 32.20 1.82
CA VAL A 625 -4.45 32.08 1.19
C VAL A 625 -3.53 33.02 1.94
N SER A 626 -2.74 32.50 2.88
CA SER A 626 -1.69 33.32 3.45
C SER A 626 -0.60 33.54 2.40
N ASN A 627 -0.04 34.75 2.39
CA ASN A 627 1.26 35.05 1.79
C ASN A 627 2.42 34.49 2.65
N THR A 628 2.15 33.58 3.60
CA THR A 628 3.14 33.02 4.53
C THR A 628 3.50 31.61 4.13
N ASP A 629 4.77 31.24 4.30
CA ASP A 629 5.40 30.00 3.84
C ASP A 629 4.49 28.77 3.84
N ASP A 630 4.46 28.06 2.71
CA ASP A 630 3.72 26.81 2.48
C ASP A 630 3.93 25.80 3.64
N ASN A 631 5.09 25.81 4.31
CA ASN A 631 5.40 24.96 5.46
C ASN A 631 4.44 25.12 6.66
N ASP A 632 3.95 26.33 6.95
CA ASP A 632 3.11 26.57 8.14
C ASP A 632 1.66 26.11 7.94
N HIS A 633 1.17 26.19 6.69
CA HIS A 633 -0.12 25.66 6.29
C HIS A 633 -0.17 24.12 6.44
N PHE A 634 0.91 23.43 6.09
CA PHE A 634 1.00 21.96 6.14
C PHE A 634 1.38 21.41 7.53
N THR A 635 2.21 22.10 8.31
CA THR A 635 2.66 21.62 9.62
C THR A 635 1.66 21.93 10.74
N ASN A 636 1.00 23.09 10.71
CA ASN A 636 0.16 23.58 11.81
C ASN A 636 -1.34 23.67 11.48
N GLY A 637 -1.78 23.21 10.31
CA GLY A 637 -3.20 23.17 9.94
C GLY A 637 -3.79 24.52 9.54
N GLY A 638 -2.98 25.53 9.20
CA GLY A 638 -3.47 26.73 8.52
C GLY A 638 -4.50 27.55 9.30
N ILE A 639 -4.25 27.81 10.60
CA ILE A 639 -5.13 28.69 11.39
C ILE A 639 -4.99 30.13 10.89
N THR A 640 -5.95 30.60 10.09
CA THR A 640 -6.14 32.04 9.86
C THR A 640 -7.18 32.59 10.84
N LEU A 641 -6.88 33.74 11.44
CA LEU A 641 -7.79 34.58 12.22
C LEU A 641 -8.96 35.05 11.34
N GLY A 642 -9.98 34.20 11.20
CA GLY A 642 -11.16 34.51 10.38
C GLY A 642 -11.99 33.29 9.99
N MET A 643 -11.37 32.11 9.84
CA MET A 643 -12.07 30.85 9.52
C MET A 643 -12.82 30.26 10.73
N ALA A 644 -12.43 30.65 11.94
CA ALA A 644 -12.98 30.15 13.20
C ALA A 644 -14.47 30.48 13.44
N ASN A 645 -15.16 31.12 12.50
CA ASN A 645 -16.60 31.41 12.56
C ASN A 645 -17.37 30.95 11.30
N LEU A 646 -16.72 30.28 10.35
CA LEU A 646 -17.37 29.80 9.12
C LEU A 646 -18.11 28.49 9.38
N SER A 647 -19.31 28.34 8.78
CA SER A 647 -19.96 27.04 8.76
C SER A 647 -19.17 26.06 7.88
N PRO A 648 -19.21 24.74 8.16
CA PRO A 648 -18.55 23.73 7.33
C PRO A 648 -18.91 23.80 5.83
N PHE A 649 -20.18 24.07 5.49
CA PHE A 649 -20.62 24.22 4.10
C PHE A 649 -20.03 25.48 3.44
N THR A 650 -20.00 26.58 4.20
CA THR A 650 -19.42 27.85 3.76
C THR A 650 -17.92 27.73 3.51
N ALA A 651 -17.21 26.95 4.33
CA ALA A 651 -15.80 26.69 4.15
C ALA A 651 -15.54 25.87 2.87
N CYS A 652 -16.35 24.84 2.54
CA CYS A 652 -16.21 24.16 1.25
C CYS A 652 -16.53 25.04 0.03
N MET A 653 -17.41 26.06 0.16
CA MET A 653 -17.68 26.98 -0.95
C MET A 653 -16.46 27.78 -1.41
N SER A 654 -15.45 27.93 -0.55
CA SER A 654 -14.22 28.62 -0.93
C SER A 654 -13.42 27.95 -2.06
N ARG A 655 -13.65 26.65 -2.30
CA ARG A 655 -13.04 25.89 -3.41
C ARG A 655 -13.71 26.12 -4.75
N ASN A 656 -14.87 26.77 -4.73
CA ASN A 656 -15.68 27.04 -5.91
C ASN A 656 -15.51 28.51 -6.32
N ARG A 657 -15.80 28.81 -7.57
CA ARG A 657 -15.89 30.18 -8.09
C ARG A 657 -17.12 30.36 -8.96
N SER A 658 -17.58 31.60 -9.08
CA SER A 658 -18.65 31.98 -9.99
C SER A 658 -18.11 32.06 -11.41
N SER A 659 -18.81 31.41 -12.36
CA SER A 659 -18.44 31.42 -13.78
C SER A 659 -18.69 32.78 -14.46
N ASP A 660 -19.73 33.50 -14.03
CA ASP A 660 -20.16 34.81 -14.57
C ASP A 660 -19.75 36.02 -13.71
N GLY A 661 -19.22 35.76 -12.52
CA GLY A 661 -18.58 36.75 -11.67
C GLY A 661 -19.48 37.62 -10.81
N LYS A 662 -20.82 37.39 -10.68
CA LYS A 662 -21.70 37.93 -9.58
C LYS A 662 -23.21 37.68 -9.80
N ASN A 663 -23.85 36.95 -8.86
CA ASN A 663 -24.93 37.43 -7.95
C ASN A 663 -25.75 36.31 -7.29
N LYS A 664 -25.82 35.12 -7.88
CA LYS A 664 -26.53 33.97 -7.32
C LYS A 664 -25.64 32.74 -7.38
N ILE A 665 -25.69 31.88 -6.36
CA ILE A 665 -25.02 30.58 -6.44
C ILE A 665 -25.93 29.66 -7.24
N ASP A 666 -25.46 29.22 -8.40
CA ASP A 666 -26.16 28.22 -9.21
C ASP A 666 -25.69 26.81 -8.86
N GLU A 667 -26.49 25.80 -9.22
CA GLU A 667 -26.12 24.41 -8.92
C GLU A 667 -24.79 24.00 -9.58
N SER A 668 -24.52 24.50 -10.80
CA SER A 668 -23.27 24.25 -11.53
C SER A 668 -22.04 24.84 -10.85
N ASP A 669 -22.21 25.84 -9.98
CA ASP A 669 -21.12 26.45 -9.22
C ASP A 669 -20.64 25.52 -8.08
N VAL A 670 -21.50 24.63 -7.59
CA VAL A 670 -21.18 23.73 -6.47
C VAL A 670 -20.52 22.47 -7.01
N LYS A 671 -19.23 22.60 -7.33
CA LYS A 671 -18.37 21.49 -7.77
C LYS A 671 -17.77 20.76 -6.56
N TRP A 672 -17.16 21.51 -5.64
CA TRP A 672 -16.63 21.03 -4.37
C TRP A 672 -17.65 21.21 -3.25
N PHE A 673 -17.87 20.18 -2.45
CA PHE A 673 -18.90 20.15 -1.44
C PHE A 673 -18.49 19.37 -0.19
N LEU A 674 -19.22 19.62 0.91
CA LEU A 674 -19.02 18.95 2.18
C LEU A 674 -19.50 17.48 2.10
N PRO A 675 -18.63 16.48 2.33
CA PRO A 675 -18.99 15.06 2.27
C PRO A 675 -20.08 14.68 3.26
N SER A 676 -20.87 13.66 2.93
CA SER A 676 -21.70 12.96 3.90
C SER A 676 -20.87 12.04 4.80
N ILE A 677 -21.46 11.49 5.86
CA ILE A 677 -20.74 10.61 6.79
C ILE A 677 -20.23 9.34 6.08
N GLU A 678 -21.03 8.73 5.20
CA GLU A 678 -20.60 7.54 4.46
C GLU A 678 -19.50 7.88 3.44
N GLN A 679 -19.56 9.05 2.80
CA GLN A 679 -18.49 9.50 1.89
C GLN A 679 -17.16 9.66 2.63
N TYR A 680 -17.16 10.18 3.87
CA TYR A 680 -15.95 10.19 4.71
C TYR A 680 -15.48 8.79 5.10
N GLN A 681 -16.40 7.90 5.49
CA GLN A 681 -16.05 6.51 5.77
C GLN A 681 -15.46 5.81 4.54
N TYR A 682 -15.94 6.11 3.33
CA TYR A 682 -15.41 5.59 2.08
C TYR A 682 -14.01 6.13 1.74
N MET A 683 -13.68 7.37 2.13
CA MET A 683 -12.29 7.85 2.06
C MET A 683 -11.37 6.96 2.89
N VAL A 684 -11.75 6.62 4.13
CA VAL A 684 -10.94 5.73 4.99
C VAL A 684 -10.91 4.30 4.45
N LEU A 685 -12.05 3.78 3.99
CA LEU A 685 -12.16 2.44 3.39
C LEU A 685 -11.19 2.28 2.20
N GLY A 686 -11.05 3.34 1.40
CA GLY A 686 -10.23 3.36 0.19
C GLY A 686 -8.93 4.14 0.28
N GLN A 687 -8.45 4.45 1.49
CA GLN A 687 -7.30 5.35 1.66
C GLN A 687 -6.03 4.81 1.00
N SER A 688 -5.84 3.49 0.99
CA SER A 688 -4.68 2.84 0.35
C SER A 688 -4.69 2.97 -1.18
N GLY A 689 -5.78 3.46 -1.77
CA GLY A 689 -5.96 3.69 -3.20
C GLY A 689 -5.36 5.00 -3.72
N TYR A 690 -4.95 5.91 -2.84
CA TYR A 690 -4.46 7.23 -3.19
C TYR A 690 -3.34 7.71 -2.25
N ASP A 691 -2.69 8.83 -2.58
CA ASP A 691 -1.48 9.30 -1.89
C ASP A 691 -1.72 9.57 -0.39
N GLN A 692 -0.80 9.12 0.47
CA GLN A 692 -0.85 9.34 1.92
C GLN A 692 -0.93 10.82 2.33
N GLY A 693 -0.46 11.74 1.49
CA GLY A 693 -0.59 13.17 1.74
C GLY A 693 -2.05 13.67 1.70
N ALA A 694 -2.97 12.89 1.13
CA ALA A 694 -4.40 13.20 1.09
C ALA A 694 -5.23 12.42 2.14
N TYR A 695 -4.58 11.68 3.05
CA TYR A 695 -5.30 11.00 4.14
C TYR A 695 -5.97 12.02 5.07
N LEU A 696 -7.15 11.68 5.59
CA LEU A 696 -7.86 12.54 6.55
C LEU A 696 -7.02 12.75 7.82
N TYR A 697 -6.29 11.71 8.25
CA TYR A 697 -5.32 11.79 9.36
C TYR A 697 -3.87 11.82 8.81
N PRO A 698 -3.19 12.98 8.82
CA PRO A 698 -1.87 13.15 8.20
C PRO A 698 -0.74 12.65 9.09
N SER A 699 0.38 12.22 8.48
CA SER A 699 1.59 11.69 9.13
C SER A 699 2.18 12.59 10.21
N GLY A 700 3.03 12.00 11.07
CA GLY A 700 3.73 12.70 12.16
C GLY A 700 2.90 13.01 13.41
N ARG A 701 1.59 12.75 13.41
CA ARG A 701 0.73 12.98 14.57
C ARG A 701 0.66 11.76 15.48
N ASP A 702 0.83 11.98 16.78
CA ASP A 702 0.70 10.96 17.80
C ASP A 702 -0.77 10.81 18.21
N LYS A 703 -1.40 9.73 17.71
CA LYS A 703 -2.82 9.38 17.94
C LYS A 703 -3.16 9.20 19.42
N SER A 704 -2.16 8.97 20.29
CA SER A 704 -2.42 8.78 21.72
C SER A 704 -2.76 10.08 22.44
N LYS A 705 -2.44 11.23 21.84
CA LYS A 705 -2.58 12.57 22.41
C LYS A 705 -3.85 13.28 21.93
N GLU A 706 -4.60 13.86 22.85
CA GLU A 706 -5.90 14.48 22.57
C GLU A 706 -5.78 15.69 21.62
N GLU A 707 -4.74 16.50 21.78
CA GLU A 707 -4.43 17.65 20.94
C GLU A 707 -4.13 17.30 19.47
N ASN A 708 -3.84 16.03 19.19
CA ASN A 708 -3.52 15.52 17.87
C ASN A 708 -4.70 14.83 17.17
N ARG A 709 -5.86 14.71 17.82
CA ARG A 709 -7.05 14.09 17.24
C ARG A 709 -7.65 14.97 16.15
N LEU A 710 -8.18 14.35 15.09
CA LEU A 710 -8.80 15.09 13.99
C LEU A 710 -10.19 14.52 13.71
N HIS A 711 -11.17 15.28 14.12
CA HIS A 711 -12.58 14.97 13.94
C HIS A 711 -13.13 15.77 12.77
N PHE A 712 -14.02 15.22 11.97
CA PHE A 712 -14.49 15.85 10.72
C PHE A 712 -15.99 16.11 10.73
N TYR A 713 -16.38 17.34 10.41
CA TYR A 713 -17.77 17.69 10.19
C TYR A 713 -18.29 17.09 8.89
N SER A 714 -19.28 16.20 8.97
CA SER A 714 -20.04 15.74 7.80
C SER A 714 -21.24 16.64 7.51
N SER A 715 -21.75 16.57 6.28
CA SER A 715 -23.02 17.16 5.88
C SER A 715 -24.24 16.37 6.42
N SER A 716 -24.02 15.18 6.97
CA SER A 716 -25.06 14.31 7.52
C SER A 716 -25.44 14.72 8.95
N VAL A 717 -26.72 14.61 9.27
CA VAL A 717 -27.31 15.01 10.56
C VAL A 717 -28.27 13.92 11.00
N ASN A 718 -28.22 13.51 12.26
CA ASN A 718 -29.19 12.62 12.89
C ASN A 718 -30.04 13.41 13.91
N THR A 719 -30.90 12.72 14.68
CA THR A 719 -31.73 13.36 15.72
C THR A 719 -30.91 14.05 16.81
N ASP A 720 -29.69 13.57 17.03
CA ASP A 720 -28.79 13.94 18.12
C ASP A 720 -27.70 14.92 17.64
N GLY A 721 -27.84 15.48 16.43
CA GLY A 721 -26.94 16.48 15.87
C GLY A 721 -26.19 16.04 14.61
N ARG A 722 -25.16 16.81 14.26
CA ARG A 722 -24.33 16.54 13.08
C ARG A 722 -23.44 15.32 13.32
N ASN A 723 -23.34 14.42 12.34
CA ASN A 723 -22.45 13.26 12.42
C ASN A 723 -20.99 13.71 12.24
N ILE A 724 -20.10 13.10 13.01
CA ILE A 724 -18.67 13.37 13.04
C ILE A 724 -17.91 12.08 12.73
N LEU A 725 -16.88 12.16 11.87
CA LEU A 725 -15.91 11.07 11.68
C LEU A 725 -14.67 11.33 12.54
N TRP A 726 -14.13 10.31 13.19
CA TRP A 726 -12.88 10.40 13.96
C TRP A 726 -11.74 9.83 13.11
N ALA A 727 -11.01 10.69 12.41
CA ALA A 727 -10.04 10.25 11.42
C ALA A 727 -8.84 9.53 12.05
N GLU A 728 -8.48 9.86 13.30
CA GLU A 728 -7.41 9.15 14.01
C GLU A 728 -7.78 7.68 14.25
N GLU A 729 -9.08 7.37 14.40
CA GLU A 729 -9.62 6.03 14.61
C GLU A 729 -10.10 5.38 13.30
N GLY A 730 -9.77 5.96 12.13
CA GLY A 730 -10.24 5.44 10.85
C GLY A 730 -11.74 5.67 10.64
N MET A 731 -12.56 4.59 10.67
CA MET A 731 -13.98 4.64 10.31
C MET A 731 -14.93 4.87 11.50
N SER A 732 -14.40 5.20 12.69
CA SER A 732 -15.21 5.53 13.87
C SER A 732 -16.02 6.80 13.68
N THR A 733 -17.18 6.86 14.32
CA THR A 733 -18.13 7.98 14.17
C THR A 733 -18.79 8.35 15.49
N SER A 734 -19.13 9.63 15.65
CA SER A 734 -19.93 10.12 16.77
C SER A 734 -20.93 11.20 16.33
N THR A 735 -21.61 11.82 17.30
CA THR A 735 -22.42 13.02 17.08
C THR A 735 -21.79 14.24 17.75
N ASN A 736 -22.04 15.43 17.19
CA ASN A 736 -21.51 16.68 17.73
C ASN A 736 -22.05 17.02 19.14
N ASP A 737 -23.16 16.43 19.58
CA ASP A 737 -23.73 16.66 20.91
C ASP A 737 -23.06 15.85 22.03
N GLU A 738 -22.20 14.88 21.70
CA GLU A 738 -21.37 14.17 22.68
C GLU A 738 -20.29 15.06 23.33
N TYR A 739 -19.99 16.23 22.74
CA TYR A 739 -19.02 17.17 23.31
C TYR A 739 -19.69 18.15 24.29
N PRO A 740 -19.15 18.29 25.52
CA PRO A 740 -19.66 19.21 26.55
C PRO A 740 -19.97 20.61 26.00
N LYS A 741 -21.10 21.19 26.44
CA LYS A 741 -21.53 22.57 26.08
C LYS A 741 -20.78 23.65 26.87
N ASP A 742 -19.68 23.30 27.53
CA ASP A 742 -18.95 24.18 28.44
C ASP A 742 -18.39 25.41 27.68
N PRO A 743 -18.86 26.63 27.98
CA PRO A 743 -18.37 27.86 27.39
C PRO A 743 -16.90 28.16 27.69
N SER A 744 -16.25 27.45 28.62
CA SER A 744 -14.82 27.61 28.90
C SER A 744 -13.91 26.69 28.08
N ASN A 745 -14.48 25.68 27.39
CA ASN A 745 -13.76 24.62 26.66
C ASN A 745 -14.14 24.54 25.17
N TYR A 746 -14.22 25.69 24.49
CA TYR A 746 -14.61 25.80 23.07
C TYR A 746 -13.75 25.02 22.06
N TRP A 747 -12.57 24.53 22.45
CA TRP A 747 -11.74 23.66 21.59
C TRP A 747 -12.40 22.30 21.33
N GLN A 748 -13.32 21.85 22.18
CA GLN A 748 -14.02 20.55 22.04
C GLN A 748 -15.07 20.53 20.91
N ARG A 749 -15.39 21.67 20.27
CA ARG A 749 -16.32 21.78 19.13
C ARG A 749 -15.67 22.40 17.91
N ARG A 750 -14.36 22.18 17.77
CA ARG A 750 -13.54 22.63 16.67
C ARG A 750 -13.12 21.39 15.90
N HIS A 751 -13.70 21.21 14.72
CA HIS A 751 -13.47 20.02 13.91
C HIS A 751 -12.98 20.44 12.52
N SER A 752 -12.35 19.51 11.84
CA SER A 752 -11.83 19.66 10.50
C SER A 752 -12.93 19.52 9.45
N ILE A 753 -12.63 19.96 8.24
CA ILE A 753 -13.36 19.55 7.03
C ILE A 753 -12.36 19.06 5.98
N ARG A 754 -12.87 18.28 5.04
CA ARG A 754 -12.24 17.96 3.77
C ARG A 754 -13.33 17.93 2.72
N CYS A 755 -13.19 18.70 1.65
CA CYS A 755 -14.17 18.81 0.60
C CYS A 755 -13.92 17.79 -0.51
N ILE A 756 -15.00 17.42 -1.20
CA ILE A 756 -14.95 16.49 -2.33
C ILE A 756 -15.76 17.04 -3.50
N ARG A 757 -15.54 16.46 -4.68
CA ARG A 757 -16.33 16.73 -5.88
C ARG A 757 -16.73 15.44 -6.57
N TYR A 758 -17.74 15.52 -7.43
CA TYR A 758 -18.04 14.42 -8.35
C TYR A 758 -17.11 14.42 -9.57
N LEU A 759 -16.86 13.21 -10.06
CA LEU A 759 -16.07 12.90 -11.25
C LEU A 759 -16.94 12.14 -12.25
N GLY A 760 -16.68 12.31 -13.54
CA GLY A 760 -17.48 11.68 -14.60
C GLY A 760 -18.69 12.52 -15.00
N LYS A 761 -19.66 11.91 -15.70
CA LYS A 761 -20.85 12.62 -16.18
C LYS A 761 -21.75 13.00 -15.00
N LEU A 762 -21.89 14.30 -14.74
CA LEU A 762 -22.41 14.90 -13.49
C LEU A 762 -23.93 14.81 -13.28
N GLU A 763 -24.63 13.84 -13.87
CA GLU A 763 -26.09 13.69 -13.71
C GLU A 763 -26.42 12.61 -12.66
N GLY A 764 -26.64 13.03 -11.40
CA GLY A 764 -27.15 12.15 -10.34
C GLY A 764 -26.30 12.13 -9.07
N SER A 765 -26.34 11.00 -8.37
CA SER A 765 -25.53 10.73 -7.16
C SER A 765 -24.32 9.87 -7.49
N GLU A 766 -23.34 9.84 -6.57
CA GLU A 766 -22.22 8.91 -6.68
C GLU A 766 -22.69 7.45 -6.87
N THR A 767 -21.87 6.68 -7.58
CA THR A 767 -22.06 5.24 -7.72
C THR A 767 -21.46 4.57 -6.49
N SER A 768 -22.26 3.84 -5.72
CA SER A 768 -21.75 3.11 -4.54
C SER A 768 -20.57 2.21 -4.92
N ILE A 769 -19.45 2.36 -4.20
CA ILE A 769 -18.24 1.54 -4.39
C ILE A 769 -18.43 0.07 -3.99
N VAL A 770 -19.50 -0.22 -3.25
CA VAL A 770 -19.88 -1.56 -2.82
C VAL A 770 -21.23 -1.96 -3.41
N LYS A 771 -21.35 -3.25 -3.77
CA LYS A 771 -22.60 -3.91 -4.13
C LYS A 771 -22.94 -4.95 -3.08
N LYS A 772 -24.24 -5.18 -2.90
CA LYS A 772 -24.75 -6.23 -2.02
C LYS A 772 -25.66 -7.16 -2.80
N ASP A 773 -25.48 -8.45 -2.58
CA ASP A 773 -26.28 -9.51 -3.18
C ASP A 773 -26.67 -10.52 -2.09
N THR A 774 -27.84 -11.15 -2.23
CA THR A 774 -28.28 -12.23 -1.35
C THR A 774 -28.29 -13.53 -2.15
N TYR A 775 -27.53 -14.53 -1.69
CA TYR A 775 -27.44 -15.85 -2.30
C TYR A 775 -28.23 -16.89 -1.52
N ARG A 776 -28.62 -17.96 -2.19
CA ARG A 776 -29.24 -19.17 -1.62
C ARG A 776 -28.53 -20.39 -2.14
N GLU A 777 -27.89 -21.14 -1.25
CA GLU A 777 -27.24 -22.41 -1.56
C GLU A 777 -27.72 -23.46 -0.53
N ASN A 778 -28.18 -24.63 -0.99
CA ASN A 778 -28.61 -25.74 -0.12
C ASN A 778 -29.61 -25.33 0.99
N ASN A 779 -30.61 -24.50 0.67
CA ASN A 779 -31.58 -23.91 1.61
C ASN A 779 -30.99 -22.98 2.71
N VAL A 780 -29.71 -22.63 2.61
CA VAL A 780 -29.08 -21.59 3.44
C VAL A 780 -28.95 -20.33 2.60
N SER A 781 -29.45 -19.20 3.10
CA SER A 781 -29.17 -17.90 2.47
C SER A 781 -28.07 -17.18 3.22
N TYR A 782 -27.22 -16.48 2.50
CA TYR A 782 -26.17 -15.62 3.03
C TYR A 782 -26.09 -14.37 2.16
N ASP A 783 -25.62 -13.27 2.75
CA ASP A 783 -25.41 -12.01 2.05
C ASP A 783 -23.95 -11.89 1.65
N VAL A 784 -23.69 -11.32 0.48
CA VAL A 784 -22.35 -11.06 -0.05
C VAL A 784 -22.20 -9.58 -0.31
N VAL A 785 -21.11 -9.01 0.20
CA VAL A 785 -20.68 -7.64 -0.11
C VAL A 785 -19.53 -7.73 -1.10
N ARG A 786 -19.61 -6.97 -2.20
CA ARG A 786 -18.57 -6.89 -3.24
C ARG A 786 -18.04 -5.46 -3.32
N THR A 787 -16.73 -5.27 -3.35
CA THR A 787 -16.08 -3.96 -3.43
C THR A 787 -15.90 -3.50 -4.88
N THR A 788 -16.98 -3.58 -5.68
CA THR A 788 -16.97 -3.51 -7.15
C THR A 788 -16.25 -2.30 -7.75
N TYR A 789 -16.32 -1.13 -7.13
CA TYR A 789 -15.65 0.08 -7.65
C TYR A 789 -14.63 0.66 -6.67
N LEU A 790 -14.24 -0.07 -5.63
CA LEU A 790 -13.16 0.33 -4.74
C LEU A 790 -11.82 0.19 -5.46
N ASN A 791 -10.88 1.10 -5.20
CA ASN A 791 -9.54 1.02 -5.75
C ASN A 791 -8.82 -0.28 -5.31
N ASN A 792 -8.17 -0.97 -6.25
CA ASN A 792 -7.55 -2.27 -6.02
C ASN A 792 -6.51 -2.25 -4.89
N ASN A 793 -5.78 -1.16 -4.70
CA ASN A 793 -4.80 -1.05 -3.59
C ASN A 793 -5.47 -1.01 -2.20
N SER A 794 -6.78 -0.79 -2.15
CA SER A 794 -7.60 -0.84 -0.92
C SER A 794 -8.35 -2.14 -0.75
N ILE A 795 -8.10 -3.11 -1.63
CA ILE A 795 -8.60 -4.48 -1.54
C ILE A 795 -7.41 -5.35 -1.13
N ARG A 796 -7.66 -6.32 -0.25
CA ARG A 796 -6.63 -7.26 0.17
C ARG A 796 -6.20 -8.14 -1.01
N GLY A 797 -4.90 -8.29 -1.23
CA GLY A 797 -4.34 -9.01 -2.38
C GLY A 797 -4.53 -10.53 -2.37
N SER A 798 -5.14 -11.11 -1.35
CA SER A 798 -5.36 -12.56 -1.24
C SER A 798 -6.59 -12.92 -0.43
N LYS A 799 -7.26 -13.98 -0.91
CA LYS A 799 -8.37 -14.67 -0.28
C LYS A 799 -7.89 -15.41 0.96
N ASN A 800 -8.67 -15.33 2.03
CA ASN A 800 -8.44 -16.02 3.28
C ASN A 800 -9.77 -16.48 3.92
N SER A 801 -9.77 -17.69 4.48
CA SER A 801 -10.88 -18.21 5.30
C SER A 801 -10.46 -18.62 6.70
N SER A 802 -9.17 -18.47 7.04
CA SER A 802 -8.66 -18.57 8.41
C SER A 802 -8.65 -17.20 9.08
N SER A 803 -8.35 -17.17 10.38
CA SER A 803 -8.12 -15.91 11.09
C SER A 803 -7.09 -15.05 10.35
N LEU A 804 -7.36 -13.76 10.26
CA LEU A 804 -6.34 -12.79 9.84
C LEU A 804 -5.29 -12.72 10.94
N THR A 805 -4.03 -12.53 10.55
CA THR A 805 -2.97 -12.22 11.51
C THR A 805 -3.25 -10.90 12.22
N LYS A 806 -2.61 -10.70 13.37
CA LYS A 806 -2.72 -9.48 14.17
C LYS A 806 -2.38 -8.28 13.30
N HIS A 807 -3.25 -7.28 13.31
CA HIS A 807 -3.11 -6.08 12.52
C HIS A 807 -3.84 -4.89 13.16
N ASN A 808 -3.52 -3.68 12.71
CA ASN A 808 -4.19 -2.43 13.03
C ASN A 808 -4.87 -1.79 11.81
N GLU A 809 -5.49 -0.63 11.99
CA GLU A 809 -6.33 -0.01 10.97
C GLU A 809 -5.60 0.46 9.69
N LEU A 810 -4.26 0.56 9.74
CA LEU A 810 -3.41 1.02 8.63
C LEU A 810 -2.81 -0.14 7.81
N GLU A 811 -2.99 -1.38 8.25
CA GLU A 811 -2.28 -2.56 7.75
C GLU A 811 -3.08 -3.34 6.69
N GLU A 812 -2.41 -4.23 5.95
CA GLU A 812 -2.95 -4.97 4.79
C GLU A 812 -4.18 -5.78 5.19
N ASN A 813 -4.13 -6.48 6.31
CA ASN A 813 -5.25 -7.27 6.81
C ASN A 813 -6.49 -6.46 7.21
N ASN A 814 -6.39 -5.14 7.40
CA ASN A 814 -7.58 -4.30 7.61
C ASN A 814 -8.34 -3.98 6.31
N LYS A 815 -7.74 -4.22 5.14
CA LYS A 815 -8.44 -4.08 3.85
C LYS A 815 -9.47 -5.19 3.69
N PRO A 816 -10.68 -4.92 3.15
CA PRO A 816 -11.62 -5.98 2.77
C PRO A 816 -11.08 -6.81 1.60
N TYR A 817 -11.54 -8.05 1.45
CA TYR A 817 -11.34 -8.80 0.19
C TYR A 817 -12.32 -8.31 -0.89
N GLU A 818 -12.09 -8.68 -2.16
CA GLU A 818 -12.91 -8.25 -3.30
C GLU A 818 -14.41 -8.57 -3.11
N ALA A 819 -14.69 -9.68 -2.43
CA ALA A 819 -16.01 -10.04 -1.97
C ALA A 819 -15.99 -10.89 -0.68
N PHE A 820 -16.94 -10.66 0.23
CA PHE A 820 -17.08 -11.49 1.42
C PHE A 820 -18.54 -11.79 1.73
N ALA A 821 -18.79 -13.04 2.12
CA ALA A 821 -20.06 -13.49 2.65
C ALA A 821 -20.18 -13.17 4.13
N ILE A 822 -21.40 -12.85 4.58
CA ILE A 822 -21.75 -12.55 5.96
C ILE A 822 -22.53 -13.73 6.55
N ALA A 823 -22.11 -14.22 7.71
CA ALA A 823 -22.78 -15.29 8.42
C ALA A 823 -24.15 -14.84 8.95
N LYS A 824 -25.14 -15.72 8.88
CA LYS A 824 -26.43 -15.50 9.54
C LYS A 824 -26.31 -15.75 11.04
N GLY A 825 -26.83 -14.82 11.83
CA GLY A 825 -26.80 -14.91 13.29
C GLY A 825 -25.56 -14.28 13.91
N ASP A 826 -25.68 -13.93 15.19
CA ASP A 826 -24.59 -13.41 16.00
C ASP A 826 -24.04 -14.55 16.85
N ILE A 827 -22.72 -14.61 17.01
CA ILE A 827 -22.05 -15.60 17.86
C ILE A 827 -21.50 -14.86 19.08
N GLU A 828 -21.76 -15.35 20.30
CA GLU A 828 -21.11 -14.78 21.48
C GLU A 828 -19.59 -14.90 21.36
N TYR A 829 -18.85 -13.84 21.66
CA TYR A 829 -17.42 -13.69 21.36
C TYR A 829 -16.52 -14.82 21.89
N ASN A 830 -16.90 -15.46 22.99
CA ASN A 830 -16.13 -16.57 23.57
C ASN A 830 -16.21 -17.86 22.74
N ASN A 831 -17.10 -17.92 21.75
CA ASN A 831 -17.19 -19.00 20.79
C ASN A 831 -16.41 -18.65 19.51
N SER A 832 -15.78 -19.64 18.90
CA SER A 832 -15.08 -19.46 17.63
C SER A 832 -16.05 -19.37 16.45
N CYS A 833 -15.68 -18.63 15.41
CA CYS A 833 -16.37 -18.73 14.12
C CYS A 833 -16.28 -20.18 13.59
N PRO A 834 -17.31 -20.69 12.89
CA PRO A 834 -17.26 -22.01 12.28
C PRO A 834 -16.10 -22.14 11.29
N ARG A 835 -15.64 -23.37 11.03
CA ARG A 835 -14.57 -23.62 10.04
C ARG A 835 -14.87 -22.95 8.71
N GLY A 836 -13.88 -22.22 8.18
CA GLY A 836 -13.99 -21.44 6.95
C GLY A 836 -14.60 -20.05 7.13
N TRP A 837 -14.95 -19.65 8.35
CA TRP A 837 -15.39 -18.31 8.71
C TRP A 837 -14.42 -17.68 9.71
N ARG A 838 -14.32 -16.35 9.70
CA ARG A 838 -13.41 -15.58 10.55
C ARG A 838 -14.10 -14.35 11.14
N ILE A 839 -13.47 -13.78 12.16
CA ILE A 839 -13.84 -12.46 12.70
C ILE A 839 -13.56 -11.41 11.61
N PRO A 840 -14.49 -10.48 11.34
CA PRO A 840 -14.27 -9.40 10.38
C PRO A 840 -13.21 -8.41 10.87
N ASN A 841 -12.56 -7.71 9.96
CA ASN A 841 -11.76 -6.53 10.31
C ASN A 841 -12.67 -5.29 10.52
N GLN A 842 -12.07 -4.16 10.90
CA GLN A 842 -12.77 -2.88 11.13
C GLN A 842 -13.57 -2.45 9.88
N ARG A 843 -12.98 -2.53 8.69
CA ARG A 843 -13.60 -2.04 7.45
C ARG A 843 -14.80 -2.89 7.04
N GLU A 844 -14.67 -4.21 7.13
CA GLU A 844 -15.75 -5.17 6.89
C GLU A 844 -16.92 -4.95 7.86
N MET A 845 -16.63 -4.74 9.16
CA MET A 845 -17.67 -4.43 10.16
C MET A 845 -18.37 -3.10 9.90
N SER A 846 -17.63 -2.08 9.45
CA SER A 846 -18.20 -0.77 9.11
C SER A 846 -19.13 -0.84 7.90
N LEU A 847 -18.74 -1.61 6.87
CA LEU A 847 -19.60 -1.89 5.71
C LEU A 847 -20.87 -2.63 6.13
N MET A 848 -20.75 -3.60 7.02
CA MET A 848 -21.90 -4.33 7.59
C MET A 848 -22.86 -3.39 8.35
N TYR A 849 -22.33 -2.44 9.12
CA TYR A 849 -23.13 -1.41 9.80
C TYR A 849 -23.88 -0.53 8.80
N SER A 850 -23.17 0.05 7.82
CA SER A 850 -23.75 0.97 6.82
C SER A 850 -24.79 0.29 5.92
N LEU A 851 -24.51 -0.92 5.43
CA LEU A 851 -25.35 -1.59 4.42
C LEU A 851 -26.54 -2.38 4.99
N TYR A 852 -26.41 -2.87 6.23
CA TYR A 852 -27.39 -3.78 6.85
C TYR A 852 -27.89 -3.30 8.22
N GLY A 853 -27.35 -2.21 8.78
CA GLY A 853 -27.73 -1.71 10.10
C GLY A 853 -27.39 -2.68 11.23
N ILE A 854 -26.38 -3.53 11.06
CA ILE A 854 -25.94 -4.48 12.10
C ILE A 854 -25.57 -3.70 13.36
N GLY A 855 -26.21 -4.01 14.49
CA GLY A 855 -25.97 -3.31 15.77
C GLY A 855 -26.59 -1.92 15.91
N ALA A 856 -27.23 -1.37 14.87
CA ALA A 856 -27.83 -0.03 14.92
C ALA A 856 -29.00 0.08 15.93
N ASN A 857 -29.72 -1.02 16.17
CA ASN A 857 -30.97 -1.02 16.93
C ASN A 857 -30.92 -1.78 18.27
N ASP A 858 -29.77 -2.35 18.65
CA ASP A 858 -29.67 -3.19 19.86
C ASP A 858 -28.59 -2.66 20.82
N ALA A 859 -29.04 -1.94 21.84
CA ALA A 859 -28.17 -1.36 22.87
C ALA A 859 -27.56 -2.42 23.82
N SER A 860 -27.96 -3.69 23.74
CA SER A 860 -27.40 -4.78 24.56
C SER A 860 -26.23 -5.50 23.88
N LYS A 861 -25.96 -5.20 22.60
CA LYS A 861 -24.94 -5.88 21.80
C LYS A 861 -23.77 -4.98 21.48
N ARG A 862 -22.57 -5.57 21.57
CA ARG A 862 -21.30 -4.98 21.20
C ARG A 862 -20.57 -5.95 20.28
N TYR A 863 -20.22 -5.55 19.06
CA TYR A 863 -19.59 -6.42 18.07
C TYR A 863 -18.08 -6.19 18.05
N ILE A 864 -17.32 -7.28 18.14
CA ILE A 864 -15.85 -7.26 18.18
C ILE A 864 -15.29 -7.51 16.78
N THR A 865 -14.26 -6.75 16.42
CA THR A 865 -13.48 -6.92 15.19
C THR A 865 -12.12 -7.55 15.50
N SER A 866 -11.40 -7.96 14.46
CA SER A 866 -10.03 -8.48 14.57
C SER A 866 -8.95 -7.39 14.53
N THR A 867 -9.33 -6.11 14.47
CA THR A 867 -8.43 -4.98 14.25
C THR A 867 -8.11 -4.26 15.56
N GLU A 868 -6.82 -4.15 15.88
CA GLU A 868 -6.32 -3.34 16.99
C GLU A 868 -6.22 -1.87 16.59
N PHE A 869 -6.28 -0.97 17.57
CA PHE A 869 -6.05 0.45 17.34
C PHE A 869 -4.56 0.80 17.43
N SER A 870 -4.01 1.39 16.37
CA SER A 870 -2.58 1.73 16.31
C SER A 870 -2.15 2.76 17.36
N GLY A 871 -3.07 3.62 17.83
CA GLY A 871 -2.76 4.65 18.84
C GLY A 871 -2.63 4.11 20.26
N PHE A 872 -3.27 2.98 20.56
CA PHE A 872 -3.18 2.28 21.84
C PHE A 872 -3.28 0.76 21.60
N PRO A 873 -2.14 0.09 21.32
CA PRO A 873 -2.11 -1.35 21.13
C PRO A 873 -2.72 -2.05 22.35
N SER A 874 -3.66 -2.98 22.14
CA SER A 874 -4.59 -3.63 23.11
C SER A 874 -6.03 -3.13 23.11
N ARG A 875 -6.32 -1.93 22.59
CA ARG A 875 -7.69 -1.53 22.29
C ARG A 875 -8.10 -2.04 20.92
N MET A 876 -9.36 -2.47 20.81
CA MET A 876 -9.94 -3.02 19.60
C MET A 876 -10.98 -2.07 19.01
N PHE A 877 -11.18 -2.17 17.70
CA PHE A 877 -12.35 -1.57 17.07
C PHE A 877 -13.60 -2.36 17.41
N ILE A 878 -14.61 -1.63 17.87
CA ILE A 878 -15.82 -2.18 18.45
C ILE A 878 -17.02 -1.41 17.90
N LEU A 879 -18.04 -2.15 17.46
CA LEU A 879 -19.29 -1.58 16.97
C LEU A 879 -20.40 -1.74 18.02
N SER A 880 -21.12 -0.66 18.31
CA SER A 880 -22.31 -0.67 19.18
C SER A 880 -23.39 0.27 18.65
N LYS A 881 -24.50 0.40 19.39
CA LYS A 881 -25.48 1.46 19.12
C LYS A 881 -24.77 2.81 19.16
N GLY A 882 -24.91 3.60 18.09
CA GLY A 882 -24.25 4.90 17.93
C GLY A 882 -23.13 4.92 16.87
N GLY A 883 -22.60 3.76 16.51
CA GLY A 883 -21.54 3.63 15.51
C GLY A 883 -20.35 2.83 16.03
N MET A 884 -19.22 3.00 15.35
CA MET A 884 -17.98 2.32 15.71
C MET A 884 -17.09 3.24 16.53
N GLY A 885 -16.37 2.65 17.49
CA GLY A 885 -15.36 3.30 18.32
C GLY A 885 -14.28 2.33 18.76
N VAL A 886 -13.38 2.80 19.62
CA VAL A 886 -12.25 2.03 20.14
C VAL A 886 -12.41 1.73 21.64
N GLY A 887 -12.16 0.49 22.07
CA GLY A 887 -12.25 0.12 23.49
C GLY A 887 -11.61 -1.22 23.84
N TYR A 888 -11.55 -1.53 25.13
CA TYR A 888 -11.06 -2.83 25.60
C TYR A 888 -12.15 -3.90 25.53
N ILE A 889 -11.75 -5.13 25.20
CA ILE A 889 -12.68 -6.27 25.21
C ILE A 889 -13.22 -6.52 26.63
N SER A 890 -12.38 -6.35 27.65
CA SER A 890 -12.73 -6.50 29.08
C SER A 890 -13.72 -5.46 29.59
N ASP A 891 -13.70 -4.25 29.03
CA ASP A 891 -14.43 -3.09 29.55
C ASP A 891 -15.83 -3.05 28.96
N ILE A 892 -16.62 -4.07 29.29
CA ILE A 892 -17.99 -4.22 28.79
C ILE A 892 -18.93 -3.38 29.67
N PRO A 893 -19.67 -2.41 29.11
CA PRO A 893 -20.68 -1.66 29.87
C PRO A 893 -21.73 -2.59 30.49
N HIS A 894 -22.23 -2.21 31.67
CA HIS A 894 -23.23 -3.01 32.38
C HIS A 894 -24.48 -3.26 31.51
N GLY A 895 -24.82 -4.53 31.30
CA GLY A 895 -25.98 -4.94 30.48
C GLY A 895 -25.66 -5.20 29.00
N MET A 896 -24.41 -5.02 28.55
CA MET A 896 -23.96 -5.41 27.21
C MET A 896 -23.31 -6.79 27.18
N ARG A 897 -23.29 -7.42 26.00
CA ARG A 897 -22.50 -8.63 25.71
C ARG A 897 -21.71 -8.49 24.41
N ASN A 898 -20.57 -9.18 24.34
CA ASN A 898 -19.72 -9.22 23.16
C ASN A 898 -20.18 -10.27 22.17
N TYR A 899 -20.30 -9.87 20.91
CA TYR A 899 -20.68 -10.72 19.79
C TYR A 899 -19.70 -10.60 18.62
N ILE A 900 -19.76 -11.58 17.73
CA ILE A 900 -19.06 -11.62 16.45
C ILE A 900 -20.10 -11.85 15.36
N ARG A 901 -20.00 -11.08 14.27
CA ARG A 901 -20.67 -11.38 13.00
C ARG A 901 -19.62 -11.91 12.03
N CYS A 902 -19.52 -13.23 11.91
CA CYS A 902 -18.44 -13.85 11.13
C CYS A 902 -18.58 -13.57 9.63
N VAL A 903 -17.44 -13.51 8.94
CA VAL A 903 -17.34 -13.32 7.50
C VAL A 903 -16.47 -14.41 6.85
N ARG A 904 -16.61 -14.59 5.54
CA ARG A 904 -15.77 -15.49 4.73
C ARG A 904 -15.55 -14.87 3.37
N ASP A 905 -14.32 -14.85 2.90
CA ASP A 905 -13.99 -14.40 1.55
C ASP A 905 -14.61 -15.32 0.48
N VAL A 906 -15.17 -14.75 -0.57
CA VAL A 906 -15.80 -15.46 -1.68
C VAL A 906 -15.38 -14.87 -3.02
N ASP A 907 -15.55 -15.63 -4.09
CA ASP A 907 -15.28 -15.18 -5.46
C ASP A 907 -16.48 -14.42 -6.05
#